data_AF-A0AAE1D907-F1
#
_entry.id   AF-A0AAE1D907-F1
#
_cell.length_a   1.000
_cell.length_b   1.000
_cell.length_c   1.000
_cell.angle_alpha   90.00
_cell.angle_beta   90.00
_cell.angle_gamma   90.00
#
_symmetry.space_group_name_H-M   'P 1'
#
loop_
_entity.id
_entity.type
_entity.pdbx_description
1 polymer ?
#
loop_
_entity_poly.entity_id
_entity_poly.type
_entity_poly.pdbx_seq_one_letter_code
_entity_poly.pdbx_strand_id
1 'polypeptide(L)'
;MVIPGKTCWKPTALTTKVEGPKLDPTKSNTQRTQHHEACSYCYVVVRCDGKTEVPAEYRGPNAAEHFLRALQVEERGIQKVLAKPQAMRMTNADWESHRTASRCHVCDGLLKGDSVKDHCHITGKYRGAAHSACNLKLRLSPKTTTIPVVFHNLRGYDSHLLMQAISKVEGRMSCIPNNTEKYISFSLGQLRFIDSAQFLQASLDKLVSANKPEAFHITARYEPDQYKRALLMRKGVYPYEYMDSWEHFEETQLPPKEDFYSKLTGANISDSDYTHAQRVWETFGCQTLGNYTDLYCRTDVLLLADVFENFRKTSQKQYGLDTANYYTSPGLSWDALLKKTGVELELLTDYDRHLFIEKGMRGGISMVSKRHARANNPAVEGYNPERPNIHILYLDANNLYGWAMSQPLPTGGFRWVEDCDGLVGTIQDQPADGPEGFILEVDLEYPQELHDEHNAYPLAPERMVVQKKWMSEYQHGLLGAGVVSAEVEKLVPNLRDKNHYVLHYRNLQLYLGLGMKLKKVHRALRFEQSPWIKPYIRMNTELRKQATSAFEKDLYKLMNNSVFGKTMENLRKRVDVKLVRSPAPGQPVFRQSKHLRRRPRRHRGPQERSSPQPPRIRGHEHSRPIEDPHVRLLLRTAEEPVRRPVPAPLYRHRQPPPRDRDGGRLSGYGCACRSIRHVRLPTRAPSAQR
;
A
#
# COMPACT_ATOMS: atom_id res chain seq x y z
N MET A 1 -10.95 1.65 19.88
CA MET A 1 -9.99 2.14 18.86
C MET A 1 -9.56 3.52 19.30
N VAL A 2 -8.29 3.84 19.21
CA VAL A 2 -7.81 5.19 19.50
C VAL A 2 -7.47 5.85 18.17
N ILE A 3 -7.91 7.07 17.96
CA ILE A 3 -7.68 7.82 16.72
C ILE A 3 -6.94 9.09 17.12
N PRO A 4 -5.60 9.06 17.09
CA PRO A 4 -4.79 10.27 17.15
C PRO A 4 -4.88 11.07 15.86
N GLY A 5 -4.83 12.38 16.00
CA GLY A 5 -4.62 13.29 14.87
C GLY A 5 -3.17 13.31 14.44
N LYS A 6 -2.86 14.26 13.55
CA LYS A 6 -1.49 14.76 13.50
C LYS A 6 -1.17 15.32 14.89
N THR A 7 -0.09 14.85 15.48
CA THR A 7 0.71 15.67 16.41
C THR A 7 1.00 17.00 15.70
N CYS A 8 0.70 18.15 16.30
CA CYS A 8 1.14 19.42 15.72
C CYS A 8 2.65 19.56 16.02
N TRP A 9 3.40 20.14 15.08
CA TRP A 9 4.86 20.09 15.07
C TRP A 9 5.46 21.49 15.12
N LYS A 10 6.55 21.62 15.88
CA LYS A 10 7.43 22.77 15.84
C LYS A 10 8.58 22.44 14.88
N PRO A 11 8.62 22.98 13.65
CA PRO A 11 9.79 22.84 12.80
C PRO A 11 10.89 23.74 13.36
N THR A 12 11.76 23.17 14.21
CA THR A 12 13.00 23.85 14.56
C THR A 12 13.87 23.90 13.30
N ALA A 13 14.09 25.12 12.80
CA ALA A 13 15.12 25.32 11.79
C ALA A 13 16.44 24.74 12.31
N LEU A 14 17.12 23.95 11.48
CA LEU A 14 18.49 23.54 11.76
C LEU A 14 19.38 24.78 11.60
N THR A 15 19.50 25.57 12.68
CA THR A 15 20.41 26.73 12.78
C THR A 15 21.87 26.34 12.54
N THR A 16 22.19 25.07 12.73
CA THR A 16 23.42 24.43 12.27
C THR A 16 23.11 23.39 11.20
N LYS A 17 23.82 23.46 10.05
CA LYS A 17 23.91 22.30 9.14
C LYS A 17 24.37 21.10 9.97
N VAL A 18 23.57 20.04 10.02
CA VAL A 18 24.07 18.74 10.47
C VAL A 18 25.18 18.34 9.50
N GLU A 19 26.43 18.28 9.99
CA GLU A 19 27.56 17.81 9.20
C GLU A 19 27.36 16.33 8.86
N GLY A 20 26.73 16.09 7.70
CA GLY A 20 26.68 14.79 7.08
C GLY A 20 28.07 14.36 6.59
N PRO A 21 28.29 13.05 6.39
CA PRO A 21 29.50 12.57 5.73
C PRO A 21 29.66 13.27 4.36
N LYS A 22 30.92 13.55 3.97
CA LYS A 22 31.26 14.22 2.70
C LYS A 22 30.45 13.61 1.55
N LEU A 23 29.58 14.43 0.96
CA LEU A 23 28.63 13.99 -0.05
C LEU A 23 29.40 13.62 -1.32
N ASP A 24 29.27 12.36 -1.74
CA ASP A 24 29.83 11.87 -3.00
C ASP A 24 29.05 12.51 -4.18
N PRO A 25 29.68 13.36 -5.01
CA PRO A 25 28.98 14.03 -6.11
C PRO A 25 28.54 13.08 -7.22
N THR A 26 29.03 11.83 -7.23
CA THR A 26 28.62 10.78 -8.19
C THR A 26 27.40 10.00 -7.74
N LYS A 27 26.86 10.25 -6.53
CA LYS A 27 25.73 9.51 -5.95
C LYS A 27 24.62 10.44 -5.49
N SER A 28 23.37 9.99 -5.69
CA SER A 28 22.21 10.64 -5.10
C SER A 28 22.35 10.67 -3.57
N ASN A 29 22.11 11.84 -3.00
CA ASN A 29 22.24 12.09 -1.58
C ASN A 29 21.04 12.91 -1.06
N THR A 30 20.92 13.03 0.27
CA THR A 30 19.80 13.71 0.91
C THR A 30 20.32 14.71 1.93
N GLN A 31 20.07 16.00 1.69
CA GLN A 31 20.39 17.06 2.63
C GLN A 31 19.26 17.22 3.65
N ARG A 32 19.60 17.21 4.95
CA ARG A 32 18.64 17.56 6.01
C ARG A 32 18.53 19.08 6.11
N THR A 33 17.31 19.60 6.03
CA THR A 33 17.02 21.04 6.01
C THR A 33 16.36 21.55 7.30
N GLN A 34 15.61 20.70 8.00
CA GLN A 34 14.85 21.04 9.21
C GLN A 34 14.90 19.88 10.22
N HIS A 35 14.70 20.20 11.49
CA HIS A 35 14.46 19.24 12.57
C HIS A 35 13.03 19.45 13.10
N HIS A 36 12.25 18.40 13.28
CA HIS A 36 10.85 18.52 13.69
C HIS A 36 10.67 17.91 15.08
N GLU A 37 10.08 18.67 15.99
CA GLU A 37 9.73 18.19 17.34
C GLU A 37 8.21 18.18 17.54
N ALA A 38 7.72 17.17 18.28
CA ALA A 38 6.33 17.08 18.70
C ALA A 38 6.03 18.13 19.77
N CYS A 39 5.18 19.12 19.46
CA CYS A 39 4.79 20.17 20.40
C CYS A 39 3.35 20.01 20.92
N SER A 40 2.45 19.36 20.19
CA SER A 40 1.14 18.97 20.72
C SER A 40 0.58 17.69 20.10
N TYR A 41 -0.42 17.08 20.74
CA TYR A 41 -1.24 16.02 20.16
C TYR A 41 -2.70 16.14 20.60
N CYS A 42 -3.59 15.52 19.82
CA CYS A 42 -4.95 15.21 20.21
C CYS A 42 -5.26 13.74 19.83
N TYR A 43 -6.07 13.03 20.62
CA TYR A 43 -6.65 11.75 20.25
C TYR A 43 -8.07 11.56 20.78
N VAL A 44 -8.88 10.74 20.11
CA VAL A 44 -10.21 10.31 20.60
C VAL A 44 -10.28 8.79 20.74
N VAL A 45 -10.90 8.32 21.83
CA VAL A 45 -11.22 6.90 22.02
C VAL A 45 -12.61 6.61 21.47
N VAL A 46 -12.67 5.77 20.44
CA VAL A 46 -13.91 5.30 19.80
C VAL A 46 -14.21 3.87 20.26
N ARG A 47 -15.36 3.68 20.92
CA ARG A 47 -15.84 2.39 21.45
C ARG A 47 -16.60 1.60 20.38
N CYS A 48 -16.79 0.31 20.61
CA CYS A 48 -17.52 -0.58 19.68
C CYS A 48 -19.01 -0.29 19.55
N ASP A 49 -19.58 0.54 20.43
CA ASP A 49 -20.97 1.01 20.41
C ASP A 49 -21.12 2.39 19.73
N GLY A 50 -20.08 2.91 19.09
CA GLY A 50 -20.09 4.24 18.46
C GLY A 50 -20.14 5.40 19.46
N LYS A 51 -19.92 5.13 20.75
CA LYS A 51 -19.65 6.17 21.73
C LYS A 51 -18.19 6.60 21.65
N THR A 52 -17.98 7.89 21.83
CA THR A 52 -16.66 8.51 21.89
C THR A 52 -16.48 9.12 23.26
N GLU A 53 -15.25 9.07 23.77
CA GLU A 53 -14.86 9.84 24.95
C GLU A 53 -14.47 11.26 24.52
N VAL A 54 -14.26 12.16 25.48
CA VAL A 54 -13.79 13.54 25.18
C VAL A 54 -12.40 13.44 24.56
N PRO A 55 -12.07 14.20 23.49
CA PRO A 55 -10.72 14.21 22.94
C PRO A 55 -9.68 14.57 24.01
N ALA A 56 -8.64 13.75 24.11
CA ALA A 56 -7.53 13.95 25.03
C ALA A 56 -6.42 14.73 24.33
N GLU A 57 -6.00 15.84 24.95
CA GLU A 57 -5.12 16.85 24.35
C GLU A 57 -3.95 17.17 25.25
N TYR A 58 -2.84 17.55 24.62
CA TYR A 58 -1.63 18.00 25.30
C TYR A 58 -0.84 18.90 24.36
N ARG A 59 -0.46 20.09 24.82
CA ARG A 59 0.57 20.95 24.21
C ARG A 59 1.68 21.16 25.24
N GLY A 60 2.92 20.87 24.85
CA GLY A 60 4.07 20.92 25.74
C GLY A 60 5.27 20.10 25.27
N PRO A 61 6.42 20.20 25.96
CA PRO A 61 7.65 19.50 25.58
C PRO A 61 7.50 17.97 25.65
N ASN A 62 8.29 17.24 24.86
CA ASN A 62 8.25 15.77 24.78
C ASN A 62 6.86 15.19 24.41
N ALA A 63 6.03 15.89 23.63
CA ALA A 63 4.64 15.48 23.36
C ALA A 63 4.53 14.05 22.79
N ALA A 64 5.49 13.58 21.98
CA ALA A 64 5.51 12.20 21.46
C ALA A 64 5.73 11.13 22.55
N GLU A 65 6.49 11.43 23.61
CA GLU A 65 6.64 10.52 24.75
C GLU A 65 5.42 10.57 25.65
N HIS A 66 4.92 11.78 25.96
CA HIS A 66 3.68 11.97 26.72
C HIS A 66 2.51 11.24 26.07
N PHE A 67 2.39 11.33 24.74
CA PHE A 67 1.41 10.61 23.94
C PHE A 67 1.49 9.09 24.12
N LEU A 68 2.69 8.50 24.01
CA LEU A 68 2.85 7.05 24.20
C LEU A 68 2.50 6.62 25.64
N ARG A 69 2.85 7.43 26.65
CA ARG A 69 2.47 7.18 28.05
C ARG A 69 0.96 7.29 28.26
N ALA A 70 0.30 8.29 27.65
CA ALA A 70 -1.15 8.45 27.68
C ALA A 70 -1.87 7.26 27.03
N LEU A 71 -1.43 6.81 25.84
CA LEU A 71 -1.96 5.60 25.21
C LEU A 71 -1.81 4.34 26.08
N GLN A 72 -0.76 4.24 26.90
CA GLN A 72 -0.60 3.14 27.86
C GLN A 72 -1.54 3.26 29.07
N VAL A 73 -1.98 4.47 29.45
CA VAL A 73 -3.08 4.67 30.40
C VAL A 73 -4.39 4.16 29.78
N GLU A 74 -4.67 4.54 28.53
CA GLU A 74 -5.85 4.06 27.77
C GLU A 74 -5.85 2.54 27.63
N GLU A 75 -4.71 1.93 27.29
CA GLU A 75 -4.55 0.48 27.20
C GLU A 75 -4.98 -0.19 28.52
N ARG A 76 -4.47 0.30 29.66
CA ARG A 76 -4.84 -0.24 30.98
C ARG A 76 -6.31 0.00 31.33
N GLY A 77 -6.89 1.13 30.94
CA GLY A 77 -8.32 1.43 31.09
C GLY A 77 -9.19 0.44 30.30
N ILE A 78 -8.91 0.30 29.02
CA ILE A 78 -9.60 -0.63 28.11
C ILE A 78 -9.44 -2.08 28.59
N GLN A 79 -8.25 -2.50 29.04
CA GLN A 79 -8.02 -3.84 29.60
C GLN A 79 -8.88 -4.11 30.84
N LYS A 80 -9.06 -3.13 31.75
CA LYS A 80 -9.96 -3.24 32.91
C LYS A 80 -11.43 -3.42 32.50
N VAL A 81 -11.88 -2.72 31.44
CA VAL A 81 -13.23 -2.89 30.87
C VAL A 81 -13.38 -4.28 30.25
N LEU A 82 -12.42 -4.73 29.44
CA LEU A 82 -12.43 -6.05 28.81
C LEU A 82 -12.36 -7.20 29.83
N ALA A 83 -11.84 -6.96 31.04
CA ALA A 83 -11.75 -7.95 32.11
C ALA A 83 -13.10 -8.17 32.82
N LYS A 84 -14.09 -7.29 32.61
CA LYS A 84 -15.43 -7.34 33.21
C LYS A 84 -16.50 -7.47 32.11
N PRO A 85 -16.62 -8.64 31.47
CA PRO A 85 -17.60 -8.86 30.40
C PRO A 85 -19.02 -8.59 30.93
N GLN A 86 -19.78 -7.77 30.21
CA GLN A 86 -21.17 -7.47 30.51
C GLN A 86 -22.03 -8.71 30.31
N ALA A 87 -22.94 -8.98 31.26
CA ALA A 87 -23.92 -10.04 31.14
C ALA A 87 -24.77 -9.88 29.87
N MET A 88 -25.09 -11.02 29.23
CA MET A 88 -25.89 -11.06 28.02
C MET A 88 -27.29 -10.47 28.24
N ARG A 89 -27.72 -9.61 27.33
CA ARG A 89 -29.05 -9.01 27.29
C ARG A 89 -29.73 -9.43 25.98
N MET A 90 -30.88 -10.09 26.11
CA MET A 90 -31.72 -10.56 25.00
C MET A 90 -33.13 -10.01 25.17
N THR A 91 -33.67 -9.42 24.11
CA THR A 91 -35.08 -9.09 23.96
C THR A 91 -35.89 -10.32 23.52
N ASN A 92 -37.22 -10.27 23.58
CA ASN A 92 -38.07 -11.36 23.07
C ASN A 92 -37.80 -11.67 21.58
N ALA A 93 -37.49 -10.65 20.78
CA ALA A 93 -37.10 -10.82 19.38
C ALA A 93 -35.73 -11.51 19.22
N ASP A 94 -34.77 -11.23 20.10
CA ASP A 94 -33.46 -11.94 20.10
C ASP A 94 -33.63 -13.43 20.46
N TRP A 95 -34.53 -13.75 21.39
CA TRP A 95 -34.84 -15.13 21.75
C TRP A 95 -35.49 -15.90 20.61
N GLU A 96 -36.43 -15.28 19.90
CA GLU A 96 -37.09 -15.90 18.75
C GLU A 96 -36.13 -16.05 17.55
N SER A 97 -35.30 -15.03 17.29
CA SER A 97 -34.21 -15.09 16.32
C SER A 97 -33.20 -16.20 16.65
N HIS A 98 -32.92 -16.47 17.93
CA HIS A 98 -32.04 -17.57 18.35
C HIS A 98 -32.68 -18.96 18.11
N ARG A 99 -33.96 -19.12 18.44
CA ARG A 99 -34.69 -20.39 18.28
C ARG A 99 -34.86 -20.79 16.82
N THR A 100 -35.13 -19.81 15.96
CA THR A 100 -35.38 -20.02 14.52
C THR A 100 -34.10 -20.02 13.67
N ALA A 101 -32.94 -19.73 14.26
CA ALA A 101 -31.66 -19.73 13.53
C ALA A 101 -31.24 -21.14 13.10
N SER A 102 -31.06 -21.33 11.80
CA SER A 102 -30.49 -22.54 11.20
C SER A 102 -29.00 -22.40 10.84
N ARG A 103 -28.47 -21.17 10.83
CA ARG A 103 -27.11 -20.82 10.37
C ARG A 103 -26.37 -19.99 11.41
N CYS A 104 -25.06 -20.20 11.50
CA CYS A 104 -24.15 -19.49 12.39
C CYS A 104 -23.90 -18.07 11.90
N HIS A 105 -24.21 -17.05 12.70
CA HIS A 105 -24.06 -15.64 12.30
C HIS A 105 -22.60 -15.21 12.04
N VAL A 106 -21.61 -16.04 12.40
CA VAL A 106 -20.17 -15.77 12.26
C VAL A 106 -19.59 -16.30 10.96
N CYS A 107 -19.86 -17.58 10.64
CA CYS A 107 -19.30 -18.27 9.48
C CYS A 107 -20.33 -18.64 8.41
N ASP A 108 -21.61 -18.35 8.66
CA ASP A 108 -22.78 -18.72 7.84
C ASP A 108 -23.01 -20.25 7.67
N GLY A 109 -22.18 -21.11 8.27
CA GLY A 109 -22.39 -22.55 8.25
C GLY A 109 -23.64 -23.00 9.03
N LEU A 110 -24.24 -24.12 8.62
CA LEU A 110 -25.40 -24.72 9.31
C LEU A 110 -25.05 -25.07 10.77
N LEU A 111 -25.93 -24.74 11.72
CA LEU A 111 -25.69 -24.95 13.15
C LEU A 111 -25.74 -26.44 13.55
N LYS A 112 -26.64 -27.22 12.94
CA LYS A 112 -26.79 -28.69 13.17
C LYS A 112 -26.84 -29.09 14.67
N GLY A 113 -27.44 -28.25 15.51
CA GLY A 113 -27.54 -28.47 16.97
C GLY A 113 -26.45 -27.76 17.80
N ASP A 114 -25.30 -27.39 17.23
CA ASP A 114 -24.31 -26.54 17.89
C ASP A 114 -24.72 -25.06 17.77
N SER A 115 -25.69 -24.66 18.59
CA SER A 115 -26.24 -23.30 18.67
C SER A 115 -26.00 -22.69 20.05
N VAL A 116 -24.87 -21.99 20.19
CA VAL A 116 -24.60 -21.13 21.36
C VAL A 116 -24.95 -19.68 21.04
N LYS A 117 -25.13 -18.87 22.09
CA LYS A 117 -25.50 -17.45 21.98
C LYS A 117 -24.24 -16.57 22.02
N ASP A 118 -23.86 -15.95 20.91
CA ASP A 118 -22.82 -14.90 20.94
C ASP A 118 -23.40 -13.58 21.42
N HIS A 119 -22.58 -12.80 22.12
CA HIS A 119 -22.93 -11.46 22.58
C HIS A 119 -21.70 -10.56 22.69
N CYS A 120 -21.94 -9.26 22.61
CA CYS A 120 -20.88 -8.28 22.81
C CYS A 120 -20.51 -8.17 24.30
N HIS A 121 -19.34 -8.68 24.68
CA HIS A 121 -18.82 -8.56 26.06
C HIS A 121 -18.71 -7.11 26.59
N ILE A 122 -18.77 -6.09 25.72
CA ILE A 122 -18.69 -4.66 26.12
C ILE A 122 -20.09 -4.06 26.37
N THR A 123 -21.13 -4.52 25.66
CA THR A 123 -22.49 -3.93 25.74
C THR A 123 -23.55 -4.88 26.28
N GLY A 124 -23.23 -6.17 26.44
CA GLY A 124 -24.17 -7.24 26.74
C GLY A 124 -25.07 -7.66 25.56
N LYS A 125 -25.15 -6.87 24.49
CA LYS A 125 -26.10 -7.11 23.39
C LYS A 125 -25.81 -8.44 22.67
N TYR A 126 -26.83 -9.28 22.55
CA TYR A 126 -26.82 -10.47 21.70
C TYR A 126 -26.49 -10.15 20.23
N ARG A 127 -25.79 -11.08 19.56
CA ARG A 127 -25.33 -10.92 18.18
C ARG A 127 -25.88 -11.97 17.23
N GLY A 128 -26.14 -13.17 17.72
CA GLY A 128 -26.70 -14.26 16.92
C GLY A 128 -26.41 -15.65 17.50
N ALA A 129 -27.00 -16.66 16.85
CA ALA A 129 -26.69 -18.05 17.09
C ALA A 129 -25.37 -18.40 16.39
N ALA A 130 -24.44 -19.05 17.09
CA ALA A 130 -23.13 -19.39 16.58
C ALA A 130 -22.75 -20.83 16.96
N HIS A 131 -21.86 -21.44 16.18
CA HIS A 131 -21.12 -22.62 16.63
C HIS A 131 -20.31 -22.29 17.88
N SER A 132 -20.17 -23.23 18.80
CA SER A 132 -19.34 -23.10 20.00
C SER A 132 -17.90 -22.67 19.65
N ALA A 133 -17.32 -23.29 18.61
CA ALA A 133 -15.99 -22.94 18.09
C ALA A 133 -15.91 -21.52 17.48
N CYS A 134 -17.00 -21.03 16.87
CA CYS A 134 -17.07 -19.66 16.33
C CYS A 134 -17.20 -18.62 17.45
N ASN A 135 -18.05 -18.88 18.44
CA ASN A 135 -18.20 -18.05 19.63
C ASN A 135 -16.88 -17.90 20.41
N LEU A 136 -16.15 -19.00 20.60
CA LEU A 136 -14.82 -18.97 21.26
C LEU A 136 -13.79 -18.11 20.50
N LYS A 137 -13.86 -18.03 19.17
CA LYS A 137 -12.99 -17.13 18.37
C LYS A 137 -13.32 -15.65 18.54
N LEU A 138 -14.55 -15.31 18.93
CA LEU A 138 -14.99 -13.93 19.20
C LEU A 138 -14.73 -13.48 20.65
N ARG A 139 -14.21 -14.36 21.50
CA ARG A 139 -13.92 -14.06 22.91
C ARG A 139 -12.86 -12.96 23.02
N LEU A 140 -13.30 -11.78 23.47
CA LEU A 140 -12.39 -10.72 23.90
C LEU A 140 -11.62 -11.14 25.15
N SER A 141 -10.31 -10.89 25.16
CA SER A 141 -9.38 -11.22 26.25
C SER A 141 -8.49 -10.02 26.54
N PRO A 142 -8.45 -9.49 27.79
CA PRO A 142 -7.62 -8.33 28.12
C PRO A 142 -6.15 -8.47 27.75
N LYS A 143 -5.61 -9.70 27.81
CA LYS A 143 -4.19 -9.99 27.58
C LYS A 143 -3.81 -10.16 26.09
N THR A 144 -4.79 -10.28 25.20
CA THR A 144 -4.54 -10.65 23.79
C THR A 144 -5.36 -9.86 22.77
N THR A 145 -6.49 -9.26 23.16
CA THR A 145 -7.23 -8.31 22.31
C THR A 145 -6.29 -7.17 21.93
N THR A 146 -6.21 -6.87 20.63
CA THR A 146 -5.43 -5.74 20.13
C THR A 146 -6.28 -4.47 20.15
N ILE A 147 -5.68 -3.34 20.52
CA ILE A 147 -6.29 -2.02 20.46
C ILE A 147 -5.72 -1.29 19.23
N PRO A 148 -6.50 -1.10 18.15
CA PRO A 148 -6.03 -0.36 16.99
C PRO A 148 -5.88 1.13 17.33
N VAL A 149 -4.74 1.70 16.95
CA VAL A 149 -4.38 3.12 17.01
C VAL A 149 -4.26 3.63 15.57
N VAL A 150 -5.17 4.50 15.13
CA VAL A 150 -5.33 4.85 13.71
C VAL A 150 -4.85 6.26 13.43
N PHE A 151 -3.75 6.35 12.69
CA PHE A 151 -3.19 7.60 12.18
C PHE A 151 -3.54 7.76 10.68
N HIS A 152 -3.25 8.93 10.11
CA HIS A 152 -3.31 9.17 8.67
C HIS A 152 -1.95 9.61 8.14
N ASN A 153 -1.32 8.78 7.30
CA ASN A 153 0.05 8.90 6.81
C ASN A 153 1.15 8.62 7.87
N LEU A 154 0.83 7.79 8.88
CA LEU A 154 1.76 7.29 9.90
C LEU A 154 3.11 6.87 9.32
N ARG A 155 3.08 6.05 8.26
CA ARG A 155 4.26 5.45 7.63
C ARG A 155 5.12 6.48 6.89
N GLY A 156 4.52 7.59 6.48
CA GLY A 156 5.19 8.67 5.78
C GLY A 156 5.79 9.73 6.71
N TYR A 157 5.29 9.85 7.95
CA TYR A 157 5.66 10.95 8.85
C TYR A 157 5.73 10.53 10.33
N ASP A 158 4.58 10.39 11.01
CA ASP A 158 4.50 10.35 12.48
C ASP A 158 5.30 9.19 13.10
N SER A 159 5.40 8.07 12.39
CA SER A 159 6.16 6.90 12.83
C SER A 159 7.64 7.20 13.07
N HIS A 160 8.25 8.17 12.37
CA HIS A 160 9.66 8.53 12.59
C HIS A 160 9.87 9.13 13.98
N LEU A 161 8.93 9.96 14.45
CA LEU A 161 9.03 10.69 15.71
C LEU A 161 8.54 9.83 16.88
N LEU A 162 7.48 9.04 16.66
CA LEU A 162 7.05 8.00 17.60
C LEU A 162 8.13 6.93 17.82
N MET A 163 8.87 6.50 16.80
CA MET A 163 9.96 5.53 16.95
C MET A 163 11.19 6.06 17.69
N GLN A 164 11.38 7.38 17.77
CA GLN A 164 12.37 7.96 18.67
C GLN A 164 11.88 7.89 20.12
N ALA A 165 10.64 8.32 20.37
CA ALA A 165 10.02 8.30 21.69
C ALA A 165 9.80 6.88 22.25
N ILE A 166 9.54 5.87 21.40
CA ILE A 166 9.26 4.49 21.84
C ILE A 166 10.41 3.85 22.63
N SER A 167 11.64 4.34 22.42
CA SER A 167 12.82 3.90 23.15
C SER A 167 12.79 4.30 24.64
N LYS A 168 12.09 5.40 24.98
CA LYS A 168 11.98 5.99 26.32
C LYS A 168 10.81 5.44 27.15
N VAL A 169 9.90 4.68 26.54
CA VAL A 169 8.75 4.06 27.23
C VAL A 169 8.94 2.54 27.33
N GLU A 170 8.42 1.95 28.41
CA GLU A 170 8.45 0.51 28.65
C GLU A 170 7.39 -0.24 27.83
N GLY A 171 7.47 -1.58 27.82
CA GLY A 171 6.52 -2.46 27.14
C GLY A 171 7.12 -3.29 26.01
N ARG A 172 6.36 -4.29 25.54
CA ARG A 172 6.75 -5.18 24.45
C ARG A 172 6.61 -4.45 23.11
N MET A 173 7.66 -4.43 22.30
CA MET A 173 7.65 -3.80 20.97
C MET A 173 7.71 -4.86 19.86
N SER A 174 7.05 -4.57 18.75
CA SER A 174 7.16 -5.34 17.49
C SER A 174 6.81 -4.46 16.30
N CYS A 175 7.37 -4.73 15.12
CA CYS A 175 7.03 -4.00 13.89
C CYS A 175 6.92 -4.91 12.66
N ILE A 176 6.22 -4.41 11.65
CA ILE A 176 6.14 -4.98 10.30
C ILE A 176 6.82 -3.96 9.37
N PRO A 177 8.12 -4.11 9.09
CA PRO A 177 8.88 -3.14 8.29
C PRO A 177 8.61 -3.30 6.78
N ASN A 178 8.69 -2.20 6.03
CA ASN A 178 9.02 -2.24 4.60
C ASN A 178 10.54 -2.19 4.40
N ASN A 179 11.21 -1.35 5.18
CA ASN A 179 12.66 -1.20 5.26
C ASN A 179 13.01 -0.69 6.68
N THR A 180 14.23 -0.21 6.89
CA THR A 180 14.71 0.31 8.19
C THR A 180 14.12 1.67 8.61
N GLU A 181 13.39 2.35 7.72
CA GLU A 181 12.85 3.70 7.96
C GLU A 181 11.31 3.69 8.03
N LYS A 182 10.67 2.92 7.16
CA LYS A 182 9.21 2.91 6.95
C LYS A 182 8.62 1.59 7.40
N TYR A 183 7.65 1.67 8.30
CA TYR A 183 6.94 0.54 8.88
C TYR A 183 5.51 0.51 8.35
N ILE A 184 5.02 -0.68 7.96
CA ILE A 184 3.60 -0.90 7.63
C ILE A 184 2.76 -0.70 8.90
N SER A 185 3.24 -1.23 10.02
CA SER A 185 2.62 -1.14 11.33
C SER A 185 3.68 -1.42 12.41
N PHE A 186 3.42 -0.95 13.62
CA PHE A 186 4.16 -1.34 14.82
C PHE A 186 3.22 -1.49 16.01
N SER A 187 3.72 -2.04 17.11
CA SER A 187 2.93 -2.24 18.32
C SER A 187 3.75 -2.01 19.58
N LEU A 188 3.08 -1.49 20.60
CA LEU A 188 3.58 -1.27 21.96
C LEU A 188 2.57 -1.89 22.92
N GLY A 189 2.91 -3.01 23.56
CA GLY A 189 1.93 -3.82 24.28
C GLY A 189 0.82 -4.31 23.32
N GLN A 190 -0.43 -4.05 23.68
CA GLN A 190 -1.61 -4.37 22.88
C GLN A 190 -2.02 -3.26 21.90
N LEU A 191 -1.38 -2.08 21.96
CA LEU A 191 -1.60 -0.97 21.03
C LEU A 191 -0.98 -1.32 19.68
N ARG A 192 -1.78 -1.39 18.61
CA ARG A 192 -1.32 -1.62 17.23
C ARG A 192 -1.55 -0.36 16.40
N PHE A 193 -0.45 0.25 15.98
CA PHE A 193 -0.45 1.45 15.16
C PHE A 193 -0.68 1.06 13.70
N ILE A 194 -1.77 1.55 13.11
CA ILE A 194 -2.13 1.34 11.70
C ILE A 194 -2.30 2.67 10.98
N ASP A 195 -2.07 2.64 9.66
CA ASP A 195 -2.10 3.82 8.81
C ASP A 195 -3.33 3.80 7.91
N SER A 196 -4.31 4.68 8.17
CA SER A 196 -5.50 4.82 7.34
C SER A 196 -5.18 5.14 5.87
N ALA A 197 -4.05 5.80 5.57
CA ALA A 197 -3.64 6.09 4.19
C ALA A 197 -3.23 4.82 3.41
N GLN A 198 -2.89 3.72 4.09
CA GLN A 198 -2.67 2.40 3.46
C GLN A 198 -3.99 1.65 3.16
N PHE A 199 -5.13 2.19 3.58
CA PHE A 199 -6.47 1.75 3.19
C PHE A 199 -7.17 2.72 2.24
N LEU A 200 -7.00 4.02 2.48
CA LEU A 200 -7.70 5.11 1.80
C LEU A 200 -6.65 6.03 1.17
N GLN A 201 -6.32 5.78 -0.10
CA GLN A 201 -5.17 6.36 -0.80
C GLN A 201 -5.41 7.82 -1.28
N ALA A 202 -5.85 8.69 -0.38
CA ALA A 202 -6.05 10.12 -0.60
C ALA A 202 -5.77 10.89 0.71
N SER A 203 -5.59 12.21 0.62
CA SER A 203 -5.46 13.06 1.81
C SER A 203 -6.76 13.09 2.62
N LEU A 204 -6.67 13.26 3.94
CA LEU A 204 -7.83 13.41 4.83
C LEU A 204 -8.85 14.43 4.29
N ASP A 205 -8.40 15.61 3.87
CA ASP A 205 -9.18 16.65 3.18
C ASP A 205 -10.03 16.11 2.00
N LYS A 206 -9.40 15.36 1.08
CA LYS A 206 -10.11 14.72 -0.05
C LYS A 206 -11.08 13.65 0.43
N LEU A 207 -10.73 12.88 1.46
CA LEU A 207 -11.61 11.86 2.03
C LEU A 207 -12.83 12.51 2.72
N VAL A 208 -12.64 13.65 3.39
CA VAL A 208 -13.70 14.43 4.01
C VAL A 208 -14.66 14.97 2.95
N SER A 209 -14.14 15.64 1.92
CA SER A 209 -14.94 16.14 0.79
C SER A 209 -15.61 15.04 -0.05
N ALA A 210 -15.07 13.82 -0.02
CA ALA A 210 -15.62 12.67 -0.75
C ALA A 210 -16.77 11.96 0.00
N ASN A 211 -16.95 12.26 1.28
CA ASN A 211 -18.04 11.75 2.14
C ASN A 211 -19.22 12.73 2.17
N LYS A 212 -20.40 12.24 2.58
CA LYS A 212 -21.57 13.11 2.78
C LYS A 212 -21.57 13.72 4.19
N PRO A 213 -22.16 14.91 4.41
CA PRO A 213 -22.17 15.55 5.72
C PRO A 213 -22.79 14.69 6.84
N GLU A 214 -23.77 13.85 6.52
CA GLU A 214 -24.46 13.00 7.49
C GLU A 214 -23.57 11.86 8.02
N ALA A 215 -22.44 11.57 7.38
CA ALA A 215 -21.48 10.56 7.86
C ALA A 215 -20.68 11.02 9.09
N PHE A 216 -20.66 12.33 9.38
CA PHE A 216 -19.78 12.96 10.38
C PHE A 216 -20.41 13.01 11.77
N HIS A 217 -20.83 11.87 12.29
CA HIS A 217 -21.58 11.77 13.54
C HIS A 217 -20.74 12.11 14.80
N ILE A 218 -19.44 11.83 14.79
CA ILE A 218 -18.52 12.11 15.91
C ILE A 218 -18.29 13.62 15.97
N THR A 219 -17.95 14.23 14.82
CA THR A 219 -17.80 15.68 14.69
C THR A 219 -19.12 16.39 15.03
N ALA A 220 -20.28 15.88 14.60
CA ALA A 220 -21.59 16.45 14.93
C ALA A 220 -22.04 16.27 16.38
N ARG A 221 -21.53 15.26 17.10
CA ARG A 221 -21.72 15.16 18.56
C ARG A 221 -20.82 16.14 19.31
N TYR A 222 -19.60 16.36 18.81
CA TYR A 222 -18.64 17.28 19.44
C TYR A 222 -19.04 18.74 19.22
N GLU A 223 -19.44 19.10 17.99
CA GLU A 223 -19.93 20.43 17.62
C GLU A 223 -21.36 20.32 17.08
N PRO A 224 -22.39 20.50 17.94
CA PRO A 224 -23.79 20.47 17.53
C PRO A 224 -24.17 21.64 16.61
N ASP A 225 -23.54 22.81 16.77
CA ASP A 225 -23.83 24.00 15.98
C ASP A 225 -23.49 23.75 14.51
N GLN A 226 -24.48 23.95 13.64
CA GLN A 226 -24.36 23.62 12.21
C GLN A 226 -23.38 24.53 11.48
N TYR A 227 -23.28 25.81 11.87
CA TYR A 227 -22.37 26.78 11.25
C TYR A 227 -20.92 26.50 11.67
N LYS A 228 -20.69 26.33 12.97
CA LYS A 228 -19.37 25.95 13.52
C LYS A 228 -18.89 24.62 12.92
N ARG A 229 -19.75 23.60 12.91
CA ARG A 229 -19.43 22.31 12.29
C ARG A 229 -19.10 22.44 10.81
N ALA A 230 -19.82 23.25 10.05
CA ALA A 230 -19.53 23.45 8.63
C ALA A 230 -18.13 24.05 8.39
N LEU A 231 -17.64 24.91 9.30
CA LEU A 231 -16.26 25.38 9.27
C LEU A 231 -15.26 24.25 9.56
N LEU A 232 -15.52 23.40 10.56
CA LEU A 232 -14.65 22.27 10.91
C LEU A 232 -14.63 21.16 9.86
N MET A 233 -15.63 21.06 8.99
CA MET A 233 -15.68 20.08 7.90
C MET A 233 -14.87 20.47 6.67
N ARG A 234 -14.34 21.70 6.62
CA ARG A 234 -13.26 22.07 5.71
C ARG A 234 -11.92 21.78 6.39
N LYS A 235 -10.92 21.32 5.62
CA LYS A 235 -9.57 21.13 6.12
C LYS A 235 -9.05 22.43 6.74
N GLY A 236 -8.63 22.36 8.01
CA GLY A 236 -7.99 23.46 8.69
C GLY A 236 -6.76 23.99 7.93
N VAL A 237 -6.50 25.27 8.14
CA VAL A 237 -5.34 26.00 7.64
C VAL A 237 -4.39 26.21 8.81
N TYR A 238 -3.08 26.09 8.60
CA TYR A 238 -2.11 26.20 9.70
C TYR A 238 -0.76 26.73 9.19
N PRO A 239 -0.14 27.72 9.87
CA PRO A 239 1.11 28.32 9.44
C PRO A 239 2.31 27.51 9.97
N TYR A 240 2.51 26.30 9.43
CA TYR A 240 3.52 25.35 9.95
C TYR A 240 4.92 25.97 10.05
N GLU A 241 5.36 26.67 9.02
CA GLU A 241 6.67 27.33 8.97
C GLU A 241 6.83 28.52 9.92
N TYR A 242 5.74 29.12 10.42
CA TYR A 242 5.74 30.20 11.42
C TYR A 242 5.83 29.67 12.86
N MET A 243 5.27 28.49 13.14
CA MET A 243 5.20 27.92 14.48
C MET A 243 6.54 27.29 14.93
N ASP A 244 7.65 28.02 14.79
CA ASP A 244 9.03 27.57 15.03
C ASP A 244 9.56 27.87 16.45
N SER A 245 8.83 28.65 17.24
CA SER A 245 9.11 29.05 18.62
C SER A 245 8.05 28.50 19.60
N TRP A 246 8.27 28.58 20.92
CA TRP A 246 7.21 28.26 21.92
C TRP A 246 6.37 29.51 22.21
N GLU A 247 7.00 30.66 22.07
CA GLU A 247 6.49 32.00 22.27
C GLU A 247 5.35 32.31 21.31
N HIS A 248 5.42 31.84 20.06
CA HIS A 248 4.34 31.95 19.07
C HIS A 248 3.02 31.31 19.55
N PHE A 249 3.01 30.32 20.46
CA PHE A 249 1.74 29.77 20.97
C PHE A 249 0.98 30.74 21.89
N GLU A 250 1.65 31.73 22.48
CA GLU A 250 1.03 32.71 23.39
C GLU A 250 0.55 33.98 22.65
N GLU A 251 0.84 34.10 21.35
CA GLU A 251 0.39 35.24 20.55
C GLU A 251 -1.13 35.29 20.39
N THR A 252 -1.69 36.48 20.60
CA THR A 252 -3.14 36.71 20.69
C THR A 252 -3.80 37.13 19.38
N GLN A 253 -3.14 36.89 18.25
CA GLN A 253 -3.65 37.20 16.91
C GLN A 253 -3.21 36.15 15.89
N LEU A 254 -3.95 36.04 14.78
CA LEU A 254 -3.52 35.23 13.65
C LEU A 254 -2.34 35.92 12.93
N PRO A 255 -1.26 35.21 12.55
CA PRO A 255 -0.15 35.82 11.83
C PRO A 255 -0.60 36.29 10.44
N PRO A 256 0.11 37.26 9.84
CA PRO A 256 -0.24 37.81 8.53
C PRO A 256 -0.15 36.75 7.42
N LYS A 257 -0.79 37.02 6.27
CA LYS A 257 -0.99 36.03 5.20
C LYS A 257 0.33 35.48 4.63
N GLU A 258 1.37 36.30 4.64
CA GLU A 258 2.72 36.01 4.13
C GLU A 258 3.40 34.89 4.94
N ASP A 259 3.12 34.81 6.24
CA ASP A 259 3.72 33.84 7.16
C ASP A 259 3.11 32.42 7.04
N PHE A 260 2.06 32.27 6.22
CA PHE A 260 1.55 30.96 5.78
C PHE A 260 2.28 30.42 4.53
N TYR A 261 3.42 31.00 4.12
CA TYR A 261 4.22 30.48 3.00
C TYR A 261 4.75 29.07 3.29
N SER A 262 4.43 28.10 2.43
CA SER A 262 4.97 26.74 2.57
C SER A 262 6.18 26.49 1.69
N LYS A 263 7.30 26.12 2.32
CA LYS A 263 8.55 25.71 1.67
C LYS A 263 8.39 24.36 0.95
N LEU A 264 7.42 23.53 1.36
CA LEU A 264 7.13 22.24 0.74
C LEU A 264 6.45 22.37 -0.63
N THR A 265 5.58 23.37 -0.80
CA THR A 265 4.87 23.63 -2.07
C THR A 265 5.52 24.76 -2.88
N GLY A 266 6.36 25.57 -2.25
CA GLY A 266 6.98 26.76 -2.85
C GLY A 266 6.00 27.92 -3.04
N ALA A 267 4.87 27.93 -2.32
CA ALA A 267 3.75 28.83 -2.56
C ALA A 267 3.16 29.43 -1.28
N ASN A 268 2.65 30.67 -1.42
CA ASN A 268 1.80 31.31 -0.43
C ASN A 268 0.42 30.65 -0.33
N ILE A 269 -0.25 30.90 0.80
CA ILE A 269 -1.66 30.58 1.00
C ILE A 269 -2.58 31.35 0.03
N SER A 270 -3.71 30.75 -0.33
CA SER A 270 -4.76 31.44 -1.09
C SER A 270 -5.59 32.39 -0.23
N ASP A 271 -6.17 33.43 -0.82
CA ASP A 271 -7.07 34.37 -0.11
C ASP A 271 -8.27 33.66 0.53
N SER A 272 -8.81 32.64 -0.12
CA SER A 272 -9.98 31.90 0.37
C SER A 272 -9.65 30.89 1.49
N ASP A 273 -8.39 30.48 1.62
CA ASP A 273 -7.89 29.72 2.76
C ASP A 273 -7.57 30.65 3.94
N TYR A 274 -6.91 31.78 3.70
CA TYR A 274 -6.61 32.76 4.77
C TYR A 274 -7.89 33.37 5.36
N THR A 275 -8.85 33.77 4.52
CA THR A 275 -10.18 34.23 4.98
C THR A 275 -10.90 33.16 5.82
N HIS A 276 -10.66 31.88 5.54
CA HIS A 276 -11.24 30.79 6.33
C HIS A 276 -10.52 30.61 7.68
N ALA A 277 -9.20 30.76 7.73
CA ALA A 277 -8.45 30.77 8.98
C ALA A 277 -8.94 31.89 9.92
N GLN A 278 -9.13 33.10 9.41
CA GLN A 278 -9.71 34.24 10.16
C GLN A 278 -11.11 33.93 10.69
N ARG A 279 -12.02 33.43 9.84
CA ARG A 279 -13.38 33.04 10.29
C ARG A 279 -13.37 31.95 11.35
N VAL A 280 -12.46 30.97 11.28
CA VAL A 280 -12.32 29.93 12.31
C VAL A 280 -11.80 30.53 13.61
N TRP A 281 -10.78 31.39 13.55
CA TRP A 281 -10.25 32.11 14.70
C TRP A 281 -11.35 32.88 15.45
N GLU A 282 -12.10 33.71 14.73
CA GLU A 282 -13.21 34.52 15.26
C GLU A 282 -14.37 33.67 15.78
N THR A 283 -14.88 32.73 14.98
CA THR A 283 -16.10 31.94 15.31
C THR A 283 -15.89 31.04 16.53
N PHE A 284 -14.68 30.54 16.74
CA PHE A 284 -14.33 29.71 17.89
C PHE A 284 -13.73 30.50 19.06
N GLY A 285 -13.61 31.83 18.95
CA GLY A 285 -13.10 32.69 20.02
C GLY A 285 -11.67 32.36 20.42
N CYS A 286 -10.80 32.06 19.45
CA CYS A 286 -9.40 31.73 19.73
C CYS A 286 -8.72 32.94 20.37
N GLN A 287 -8.24 32.78 21.61
CA GLN A 287 -7.53 33.85 22.33
C GLN A 287 -6.03 33.85 22.03
N THR A 288 -5.49 32.69 21.63
CA THR A 288 -4.08 32.48 21.33
C THR A 288 -3.88 31.53 20.13
N LEU A 289 -2.72 31.61 19.46
CA LEU A 289 -2.31 30.59 18.48
C LEU A 289 -2.18 29.19 19.09
N GLY A 290 -1.97 29.10 20.40
CA GLY A 290 -2.16 27.89 21.20
C GLY A 290 -3.56 27.31 21.03
N ASN A 291 -4.61 28.07 21.34
CA ASN A 291 -6.00 27.60 21.21
C ASN A 291 -6.35 27.24 19.76
N TYR A 292 -5.84 28.03 18.79
CA TYR A 292 -6.01 27.73 17.37
C TYR A 292 -5.33 26.41 16.97
N THR A 293 -4.15 26.13 17.52
CA THR A 293 -3.43 24.86 17.34
C THR A 293 -4.20 23.68 17.91
N ASP A 294 -4.74 23.81 19.12
CA ASP A 294 -5.51 22.74 19.76
C ASP A 294 -6.77 22.43 18.94
N LEU A 295 -7.50 23.47 18.49
CA LEU A 295 -8.65 23.34 17.61
C LEU A 295 -8.29 22.69 16.26
N TYR A 296 -7.16 23.08 15.65
CA TYR A 296 -6.64 22.47 14.42
C TYR A 296 -6.37 20.97 14.60
N CYS A 297 -5.55 20.63 15.60
CA CYS A 297 -5.16 19.26 15.93
C CYS A 297 -6.41 18.40 16.24
N ARG A 298 -7.38 18.93 17.00
CA ARG A 298 -8.67 18.29 17.33
C ARG A 298 -9.55 18.06 16.09
N THR A 299 -9.63 19.03 15.19
CA THR A 299 -10.45 18.92 13.98
C THR A 299 -9.99 17.77 13.09
N ASP A 300 -8.67 17.65 12.87
CA ASP A 300 -8.08 16.53 12.13
C ASP A 300 -8.39 15.17 12.79
N VAL A 301 -8.45 15.09 14.14
CA VAL A 301 -8.88 13.89 14.88
C VAL A 301 -10.31 13.50 14.55
N LEU A 302 -11.25 14.42 14.72
CA LEU A 302 -12.69 14.16 14.63
C LEU A 302 -13.07 13.77 13.19
N LEU A 303 -12.50 14.47 12.21
CA LEU A 303 -12.67 14.14 10.79
C LEU A 303 -12.09 12.78 10.43
N LEU A 304 -10.88 12.44 10.91
CA LEU A 304 -10.30 11.11 10.70
C LEU A 304 -11.15 10.02 11.36
N ALA A 305 -11.73 10.31 12.53
CA ALA A 305 -12.59 9.40 13.24
C ALA A 305 -13.87 9.06 12.45
N ASP A 306 -14.55 10.08 11.93
CA ASP A 306 -15.75 9.89 11.11
C ASP A 306 -15.45 9.19 9.78
N VAL A 307 -14.38 9.59 9.08
CA VAL A 307 -13.95 8.95 7.82
C VAL A 307 -13.62 7.47 8.05
N PHE A 308 -12.88 7.12 9.11
CA PHE A 308 -12.50 5.73 9.36
C PHE A 308 -13.67 4.90 9.93
N GLU A 309 -14.55 5.47 10.75
CA GLU A 309 -15.79 4.80 11.16
C GLU A 309 -16.74 4.54 9.97
N ASN A 310 -16.89 5.49 9.04
CA ASN A 310 -17.69 5.26 7.83
C ASN A 310 -17.07 4.17 6.95
N PHE A 311 -15.73 4.12 6.85
CA PHE A 311 -15.02 3.05 6.18
C PHE A 311 -15.27 1.69 6.84
N ARG A 312 -15.16 1.60 8.17
CA ARG A 312 -15.45 0.37 8.95
C ARG A 312 -16.90 -0.08 8.75
N LYS A 313 -17.87 0.83 8.87
CA LYS A 313 -19.31 0.54 8.63
C LYS A 313 -19.56 0.03 7.21
N THR A 314 -19.00 0.69 6.20
CA THR A 314 -19.13 0.29 4.79
C THR A 314 -18.52 -1.10 4.55
N SER A 315 -17.31 -1.34 5.04
CA SER A 315 -16.66 -2.65 4.91
C SER A 315 -17.40 -3.77 5.64
N GLN A 316 -17.89 -3.50 6.86
CA GLN A 316 -18.69 -4.47 7.61
C GLN A 316 -20.02 -4.76 6.92
N LYS A 317 -20.69 -3.75 6.34
CA LYS A 317 -21.93 -3.95 5.56
C LYS A 317 -21.71 -4.80 4.31
N GLN A 318 -20.68 -4.49 3.52
CA GLN A 318 -20.50 -5.11 2.20
C GLN A 318 -19.72 -6.43 2.25
N TYR A 319 -18.65 -6.49 3.04
CA TYR A 319 -17.75 -7.65 3.14
C TYR A 319 -17.93 -8.45 4.44
N GLY A 320 -18.55 -7.87 5.47
CA GLY A 320 -18.62 -8.47 6.81
C GLY A 320 -17.24 -8.59 7.46
N LEU A 321 -16.35 -7.64 7.18
CA LEU A 321 -14.98 -7.58 7.69
C LEU A 321 -14.73 -6.18 8.26
N ASP A 322 -14.34 -6.10 9.53
CA ASP A 322 -13.94 -4.87 10.19
C ASP A 322 -12.47 -4.53 9.87
N THR A 323 -12.27 -3.39 9.21
CA THR A 323 -10.99 -2.92 8.65
C THR A 323 -9.94 -2.63 9.71
N ALA A 324 -10.36 -2.35 10.95
CA ALA A 324 -9.46 -2.11 12.08
C ALA A 324 -8.66 -3.35 12.52
N ASN A 325 -9.00 -4.55 12.01
CA ASN A 325 -8.24 -5.78 12.24
C ASN A 325 -7.14 -6.03 11.19
N TYR A 326 -7.08 -5.21 10.13
CA TYR A 326 -6.14 -5.34 9.02
C TYR A 326 -5.01 -4.31 9.13
N TYR A 327 -4.04 -4.40 8.23
CA TYR A 327 -2.94 -3.44 8.12
C TYR A 327 -3.04 -2.53 6.88
N THR A 328 -3.61 -3.04 5.78
CA THR A 328 -3.63 -2.39 4.46
C THR A 328 -4.82 -2.88 3.61
N SER A 329 -5.20 -2.13 2.58
CA SER A 329 -6.27 -2.53 1.65
C SER A 329 -6.04 -3.86 0.90
N PRO A 330 -4.81 -4.26 0.47
CA PRO A 330 -4.58 -5.57 -0.14
C PRO A 330 -4.83 -6.77 0.77
N GLY A 331 -4.63 -6.64 2.09
CA GLY A 331 -5.01 -7.70 3.04
C GLY A 331 -6.52 -7.83 3.16
N LEU A 332 -7.20 -6.71 3.40
CA LEU A 332 -8.66 -6.66 3.51
C LEU A 332 -9.38 -7.13 2.24
N SER A 333 -8.89 -6.71 1.07
CA SER A 333 -9.45 -7.06 -0.24
C SER A 333 -9.33 -8.55 -0.56
N TRP A 334 -8.20 -9.17 -0.20
CA TRP A 334 -7.98 -10.60 -0.42
C TRP A 334 -8.87 -11.47 0.46
N ASP A 335 -8.95 -11.16 1.76
CA ASP A 335 -9.81 -11.92 2.67
C ASP A 335 -11.30 -11.67 2.35
N ALA A 336 -11.65 -10.47 1.87
CA ALA A 336 -12.99 -10.17 1.33
C ALA A 336 -13.31 -10.99 0.08
N LEU A 337 -12.34 -11.16 -0.84
CA LEU A 337 -12.49 -11.98 -2.03
C LEU A 337 -12.72 -13.45 -1.68
N LEU A 338 -11.82 -14.05 -0.88
CA LEU A 338 -11.92 -15.46 -0.47
C LEU A 338 -13.24 -15.72 0.25
N LYS A 339 -13.63 -14.86 1.20
CA LYS A 339 -14.90 -14.98 1.93
C LYS A 339 -16.13 -14.86 1.03
N LYS A 340 -16.08 -14.06 -0.04
CA LYS A 340 -17.23 -13.83 -0.95
C LYS A 340 -17.35 -14.86 -2.06
N THR A 341 -16.26 -15.54 -2.41
CA THR A 341 -16.22 -16.55 -3.46
C THR A 341 -16.32 -17.97 -2.89
N GLY A 342 -15.90 -18.18 -1.64
CA GLY A 342 -15.82 -19.51 -1.03
C GLY A 342 -14.79 -20.43 -1.71
N VAL A 343 -13.88 -19.86 -2.51
CA VAL A 343 -12.91 -20.62 -3.29
C VAL A 343 -11.84 -21.25 -2.40
N GLU A 344 -11.51 -22.49 -2.69
CA GLU A 344 -10.32 -23.16 -2.17
C GLU A 344 -9.26 -23.18 -3.28
N LEU A 345 -8.02 -22.81 -2.94
CA LEU A 345 -6.92 -22.67 -3.91
C LEU A 345 -5.77 -23.58 -3.49
N GLU A 346 -5.22 -24.34 -4.44
CA GLU A 346 -4.05 -25.18 -4.19
C GLU A 346 -2.82 -24.30 -3.93
N LEU A 347 -2.08 -24.60 -2.87
CA LEU A 347 -0.81 -23.95 -2.57
C LEU A 347 0.32 -24.58 -3.39
N LEU A 348 0.96 -23.79 -4.26
CA LEU A 348 2.18 -24.19 -4.96
C LEU A 348 3.33 -24.44 -3.97
N THR A 349 3.54 -25.71 -3.60
CA THR A 349 4.63 -26.16 -2.72
C THR A 349 5.90 -26.54 -3.48
N ASP A 350 5.79 -26.81 -4.78
CA ASP A 350 6.90 -27.16 -5.67
C ASP A 350 7.69 -25.91 -6.09
N TYR A 351 9.01 -25.94 -5.86
CA TYR A 351 9.90 -24.81 -6.10
C TYR A 351 10.08 -24.50 -7.59
N ASP A 352 10.14 -25.52 -8.44
CA ASP A 352 10.41 -25.37 -9.86
C ASP A 352 9.15 -24.87 -10.58
N ARG A 353 7.96 -25.35 -10.19
CA ARG A 353 6.67 -24.79 -10.66
C ARG A 353 6.52 -23.32 -10.27
N HIS A 354 6.92 -22.94 -9.06
CA HIS A 354 6.90 -21.56 -8.61
C HIS A 354 7.85 -20.66 -9.43
N LEU A 355 9.10 -21.10 -9.65
CA LEU A 355 10.05 -20.36 -10.50
C LEU A 355 9.60 -20.28 -11.96
N PHE A 356 8.98 -21.33 -12.49
CA PHE A 356 8.44 -21.38 -13.84
C PHE A 356 7.35 -20.32 -14.04
N ILE A 357 6.35 -20.30 -13.16
CA ILE A 357 5.30 -19.26 -13.18
C ILE A 357 5.90 -17.87 -13.02
N GLU A 358 6.87 -17.68 -12.11
CA GLU A 358 7.56 -16.39 -11.94
C GLU A 358 8.33 -15.94 -13.18
N LYS A 359 8.98 -16.86 -13.91
CA LYS A 359 9.63 -16.61 -15.20
C LYS A 359 8.64 -16.13 -16.27
N GLY A 360 7.37 -16.53 -16.18
CA GLY A 360 6.27 -16.05 -17.04
C GLY A 360 5.73 -14.65 -16.68
N MET A 361 5.99 -14.12 -15.49
CA MET A 361 5.39 -12.86 -15.03
C MET A 361 5.90 -11.65 -15.84
N ARG A 362 4.98 -10.87 -16.42
CA ARG A 362 5.24 -9.61 -17.12
C ARG A 362 4.50 -8.46 -16.42
N GLY A 363 5.04 -7.24 -16.58
CA GLY A 363 4.35 -6.01 -16.17
C GLY A 363 3.48 -5.45 -17.31
N GLY A 364 2.86 -4.29 -17.08
CA GLY A 364 2.22 -3.55 -18.16
C GLY A 364 3.24 -3.11 -19.21
N ILE A 365 2.88 -3.26 -20.49
CA ILE A 365 3.69 -2.78 -21.62
C ILE A 365 3.52 -1.26 -21.71
N SER A 366 4.64 -0.53 -21.69
CA SER A 366 4.69 0.91 -21.87
C SER A 366 5.68 1.23 -22.98
N MET A 367 5.17 1.72 -24.10
CA MET A 367 5.94 1.97 -25.33
C MET A 367 5.51 3.29 -25.95
N VAL A 368 6.47 4.00 -26.53
CA VAL A 368 6.25 5.23 -27.30
C VAL A 368 6.89 5.05 -28.66
N SER A 369 6.11 4.57 -29.64
CA SER A 369 6.55 4.36 -31.02
C SER A 369 6.77 5.70 -31.76
N LYS A 370 5.93 6.71 -31.48
CA LYS A 370 6.05 8.07 -32.02
C LYS A 370 6.29 9.08 -30.89
N ARG A 371 7.50 9.66 -30.85
CA ARG A 371 7.95 10.55 -29.74
C ARG A 371 7.16 11.84 -29.59
N HIS A 372 6.61 12.38 -30.68
CA HIS A 372 5.84 13.62 -30.67
C HIS A 372 4.71 13.56 -31.71
N ALA A 373 3.53 13.99 -31.29
CA ALA A 373 2.38 14.22 -32.15
C ALA A 373 1.67 15.48 -31.66
N ARG A 374 1.30 16.37 -32.59
CA ARG A 374 0.53 17.59 -32.32
C ARG A 374 -0.74 17.51 -33.16
N ALA A 375 -1.89 17.79 -32.54
CA ALA A 375 -3.15 17.94 -33.25
C ALA A 375 -3.13 19.23 -34.10
N ASN A 376 -3.77 19.20 -35.27
CA ASN A 376 -3.99 20.36 -36.13
C ASN A 376 -5.44 20.33 -36.56
N ASN A 377 -6.33 21.05 -35.88
CA ASN A 377 -7.74 21.16 -36.25
C ASN A 377 -8.32 22.43 -35.62
N PRO A 378 -9.48 22.94 -36.08
CA PRO A 378 -10.04 24.22 -35.61
C PRO A 378 -10.33 24.32 -34.10
N ALA A 379 -10.33 23.21 -33.35
CA ALA A 379 -10.61 23.19 -31.92
C ALA A 379 -9.34 23.28 -31.03
N VAL A 380 -8.14 23.45 -31.61
CA VAL A 380 -6.87 23.55 -30.87
C VAL A 380 -6.06 24.81 -31.22
N GLU A 381 -5.34 25.33 -30.23
CA GLU A 381 -4.54 26.55 -30.37
C GLU A 381 -3.37 26.38 -31.35
N GLY A 382 -3.20 27.38 -32.22
CA GLY A 382 -2.21 27.35 -33.30
C GLY A 382 -2.53 26.36 -34.43
N TYR A 383 -3.81 26.12 -34.70
CA TYR A 383 -4.31 25.51 -35.94
C TYR A 383 -3.79 26.25 -37.17
N ASN A 384 -3.29 25.53 -38.17
CA ASN A 384 -3.00 26.06 -39.50
C ASN A 384 -3.93 25.37 -40.54
N PRO A 385 -4.79 26.12 -41.25
CA PRO A 385 -5.69 25.58 -42.28
C PRO A 385 -4.97 25.10 -43.56
N GLU A 386 -3.73 25.50 -43.81
CA GLU A 386 -2.88 25.02 -44.90
C GLU A 386 -2.32 23.61 -44.65
N ARG A 387 -2.45 23.11 -43.41
CA ARG A 387 -1.98 21.78 -43.00
C ARG A 387 -3.15 20.82 -42.85
N PRO A 388 -2.97 19.52 -43.15
CA PRO A 388 -4.04 18.53 -43.03
C PRO A 388 -4.60 18.49 -41.60
N ASN A 389 -5.90 18.19 -41.49
CA ASN A 389 -6.54 18.03 -40.19
C ASN A 389 -6.01 16.78 -39.48
N ILE A 390 -5.39 16.97 -38.31
CA ILE A 390 -4.86 15.93 -37.44
C ILE A 390 -5.62 15.95 -36.12
N HIS A 391 -6.24 14.83 -35.79
CA HIS A 391 -6.88 14.58 -34.51
C HIS A 391 -6.05 13.58 -33.71
N ILE A 392 -6.05 13.70 -32.38
CA ILE A 392 -5.43 12.74 -31.48
C ILE A 392 -6.56 12.07 -30.68
N LEU A 393 -6.65 10.74 -30.77
CA LEU A 393 -7.61 9.95 -30.03
C LEU A 393 -6.97 9.40 -28.76
N TYR A 394 -7.64 9.55 -27.62
CA TYR A 394 -7.27 8.91 -26.36
C TYR A 394 -8.28 7.81 -26.04
N LEU A 395 -7.79 6.57 -25.89
CA LEU A 395 -8.58 5.41 -25.50
C LEU A 395 -8.06 4.87 -24.16
N ASP A 396 -8.98 4.61 -23.23
CA ASP A 396 -8.67 4.09 -21.90
C ASP A 396 -9.56 2.88 -21.59
N ALA A 397 -8.94 1.78 -21.17
CA ALA A 397 -9.63 0.52 -20.91
C ALA A 397 -10.30 0.53 -19.53
N ASN A 398 -11.60 0.83 -19.51
CA ASN A 398 -12.43 0.82 -18.30
C ASN A 398 -12.27 -0.49 -17.50
N ASN A 399 -11.59 -0.40 -16.35
CA ASN A 399 -11.37 -1.52 -15.41
C ASN A 399 -10.64 -2.73 -16.03
N LEU A 400 -9.59 -2.49 -16.83
CA LEU A 400 -8.76 -3.52 -17.48
C LEU A 400 -8.41 -4.72 -16.59
N TYR A 401 -7.85 -4.49 -15.40
CA TYR A 401 -7.49 -5.58 -14.48
C TYR A 401 -8.72 -6.31 -13.93
N GLY A 402 -9.86 -5.64 -13.72
CA GLY A 402 -11.10 -6.30 -13.30
C GLY A 402 -11.69 -7.19 -14.39
N TRP A 403 -11.59 -6.79 -15.66
CA TRP A 403 -11.95 -7.65 -16.78
C TRP A 403 -11.03 -8.87 -16.89
N ALA A 404 -9.72 -8.68 -16.75
CA ALA A 404 -8.73 -9.76 -16.76
C ALA A 404 -8.93 -10.74 -15.59
N MET A 405 -9.19 -10.24 -14.38
CA MET A 405 -9.53 -11.08 -13.22
C MET A 405 -10.91 -11.77 -13.35
N SER A 406 -11.79 -11.28 -14.22
CA SER A 406 -13.09 -11.94 -14.50
C SER A 406 -12.98 -13.09 -15.50
N GLN A 407 -11.80 -13.33 -16.07
CA GLN A 407 -11.51 -14.49 -16.89
C GLN A 407 -11.35 -15.75 -16.02
N PRO A 408 -11.40 -16.95 -16.62
CA PRO A 408 -10.91 -18.17 -16.01
C PRO A 408 -9.45 -18.02 -15.58
N LEU A 409 -9.17 -18.38 -14.34
CA LEU A 409 -7.86 -18.30 -13.69
C LEU A 409 -7.57 -19.59 -12.93
N PRO A 410 -6.28 -19.94 -12.71
CA PRO A 410 -5.91 -21.16 -12.01
C PRO A 410 -6.57 -21.28 -10.63
N THR A 411 -6.99 -22.49 -10.27
CA THR A 411 -7.47 -22.88 -8.93
C THR A 411 -6.59 -23.95 -8.28
N GLY A 412 -6.15 -24.94 -9.05
CA GLY A 412 -5.36 -26.07 -8.56
C GLY A 412 -5.02 -27.06 -9.68
N GLY A 413 -4.79 -28.32 -9.34
CA GLY A 413 -4.46 -29.38 -10.28
C GLY A 413 -3.08 -29.23 -10.92
N PHE A 414 -2.15 -28.50 -10.29
CA PHE A 414 -0.88 -28.08 -10.91
C PHE A 414 0.04 -29.28 -11.20
N ARG A 415 0.10 -29.73 -12.45
CA ARG A 415 0.93 -30.89 -12.86
C ARG A 415 1.76 -30.56 -14.09
N TRP A 416 2.97 -31.09 -14.16
CA TRP A 416 3.71 -31.10 -15.41
C TRP A 416 2.99 -31.99 -16.44
N VAL A 417 3.12 -31.64 -17.71
CA VAL A 417 2.72 -32.49 -18.84
C VAL A 417 3.93 -33.35 -19.21
N GLU A 418 3.72 -34.66 -19.37
CA GLU A 418 4.78 -35.65 -19.61
C GLU A 418 5.25 -35.64 -21.08
N ASP A 419 4.32 -35.53 -22.02
CA ASP A 419 4.57 -35.39 -23.46
C ASP A 419 4.04 -34.04 -23.96
N CYS A 420 4.90 -33.26 -24.62
CA CYS A 420 4.57 -31.95 -25.16
C CYS A 420 4.43 -31.94 -26.70
N ASP A 421 4.78 -33.02 -27.41
CA ASP A 421 4.91 -33.02 -28.86
C ASP A 421 3.53 -32.94 -29.56
N GLY A 422 2.48 -33.47 -28.93
CA GLY A 422 1.08 -33.32 -29.37
C GLY A 422 0.35 -32.05 -28.86
N LEU A 423 0.94 -31.30 -27.93
CA LEU A 423 0.20 -30.30 -27.14
C LEU A 423 -0.21 -29.04 -27.92
N VAL A 424 0.43 -28.79 -29.07
CA VAL A 424 0.21 -27.58 -29.88
C VAL A 424 -1.21 -27.49 -30.42
N GLY A 425 -1.71 -28.55 -31.05
CA GLY A 425 -3.07 -28.59 -31.59
C GLY A 425 -4.11 -28.45 -30.48
N THR A 426 -3.92 -29.18 -29.37
CA THR A 426 -4.75 -29.06 -28.16
C THR A 426 -4.86 -27.62 -27.68
N ILE A 427 -3.77 -26.84 -27.69
CA ILE A 427 -3.78 -25.44 -27.25
C ILE A 427 -4.41 -24.50 -28.27
N GLN A 428 -4.22 -24.73 -29.58
CA GLN A 428 -4.84 -23.87 -30.59
C GLN A 428 -6.37 -23.92 -30.49
N ASP A 429 -6.92 -25.12 -30.33
CA ASP A 429 -8.38 -25.34 -30.25
C ASP A 429 -8.96 -25.16 -28.83
N GLN A 430 -8.12 -24.91 -27.82
CA GLN A 430 -8.56 -24.85 -26.43
C GLN A 430 -9.49 -23.65 -26.14
N PRO A 431 -10.72 -23.87 -25.67
CA PRO A 431 -11.62 -22.78 -25.31
C PRO A 431 -11.05 -21.97 -24.13
N ALA A 432 -11.24 -20.65 -24.20
CA ALA A 432 -10.79 -19.71 -23.17
C ALA A 432 -11.49 -19.92 -21.81
N ASP A 433 -12.61 -20.65 -21.80
CA ASP A 433 -13.45 -21.05 -20.67
C ASP A 433 -13.53 -22.56 -20.44
N GLY A 434 -12.61 -23.32 -21.04
CA GLY A 434 -12.39 -24.73 -20.68
C GLY A 434 -11.98 -24.90 -19.20
N PRO A 435 -12.22 -26.09 -18.61
CA PRO A 435 -11.93 -26.36 -17.20
C PRO A 435 -10.43 -26.46 -16.87
N GLU A 436 -9.59 -26.65 -17.89
CA GLU A 436 -8.13 -26.70 -17.76
C GLU A 436 -7.48 -25.52 -18.51
N GLY A 437 -6.26 -25.18 -18.09
CA GLY A 437 -5.39 -24.18 -18.71
C GLY A 437 -3.91 -24.60 -18.64
N PHE A 438 -3.07 -23.96 -19.46
CA PHE A 438 -1.64 -24.25 -19.53
C PHE A 438 -0.76 -23.00 -19.43
N ILE A 439 0.41 -23.15 -18.80
CA ILE A 439 1.56 -22.25 -18.96
C ILE A 439 2.68 -23.06 -19.60
N LEU A 440 3.30 -22.50 -20.64
CA LEU A 440 4.29 -23.19 -21.47
C LEU A 440 5.61 -22.45 -21.51
N GLU A 441 6.69 -23.19 -21.71
CA GLU A 441 7.98 -22.65 -22.16
C GLU A 441 8.20 -23.06 -23.62
N VAL A 442 8.32 -22.07 -24.50
CA VAL A 442 8.33 -22.27 -25.97
C VAL A 442 9.43 -21.48 -26.66
N ASP A 443 9.77 -21.90 -27.87
CA ASP A 443 10.51 -21.09 -28.84
C ASP A 443 9.56 -20.57 -29.92
N LEU A 444 9.61 -19.28 -30.22
CA LEU A 444 8.76 -18.62 -31.21
C LEU A 444 9.61 -17.92 -32.27
N GLU A 445 9.27 -18.11 -33.54
CA GLU A 445 9.72 -17.26 -34.64
C GLU A 445 9.01 -15.91 -34.58
N TYR A 446 9.74 -14.85 -34.88
CA TYR A 446 9.18 -13.57 -35.31
C TYR A 446 9.45 -13.40 -36.82
N PRO A 447 8.49 -13.72 -37.70
CA PRO A 447 8.70 -13.61 -39.13
C PRO A 447 8.96 -12.16 -39.57
N GLN A 448 9.93 -11.98 -40.47
CA GLN A 448 10.41 -10.65 -40.89
C GLN A 448 9.32 -9.84 -41.61
N GLU A 449 8.42 -10.52 -42.32
CA GLU A 449 7.25 -9.94 -42.99
C GLU A 449 6.29 -9.20 -42.05
N LEU A 450 6.29 -9.53 -40.74
CA LEU A 450 5.45 -8.87 -39.73
C LEU A 450 6.10 -7.64 -39.08
N HIS A 451 7.36 -7.33 -39.42
CA HIS A 451 8.15 -6.34 -38.68
C HIS A 451 7.57 -4.93 -38.78
N ASP A 452 7.16 -4.49 -39.97
CA ASP A 452 6.65 -3.14 -40.19
C ASP A 452 5.26 -2.94 -39.56
N GLU A 453 4.37 -3.93 -39.69
CA GLU A 453 3.04 -3.92 -39.08
C GLU A 453 3.13 -3.90 -37.55
N HIS A 454 3.96 -4.77 -36.97
CA HIS A 454 4.09 -4.89 -35.51
C HIS A 454 5.06 -3.89 -34.88
N ASN A 455 5.77 -3.05 -35.64
CA ASN A 455 6.74 -2.09 -35.12
C ASN A 455 6.16 -1.13 -34.05
N ALA A 456 4.86 -0.81 -34.18
CA ALA A 456 4.18 0.05 -33.21
C ALA A 456 3.89 -0.64 -31.86
N TYR A 457 3.77 -1.97 -31.83
CA TYR A 457 3.46 -2.76 -30.62
C TYR A 457 3.95 -4.22 -30.72
N PRO A 458 5.27 -4.49 -30.65
CA PRO A 458 5.82 -5.83 -30.82
C PRO A 458 5.31 -6.84 -29.79
N LEU A 459 5.03 -8.05 -30.28
CA LEU A 459 4.51 -9.16 -29.47
C LEU A 459 5.58 -9.77 -28.54
N ALA A 460 5.13 -10.59 -27.58
CA ALA A 460 5.95 -11.36 -26.65
C ALA A 460 7.13 -10.58 -25.99
N PRO A 461 6.85 -9.51 -25.22
CA PRO A 461 7.90 -8.65 -24.66
C PRO A 461 8.73 -9.37 -23.59
N GLU A 462 10.04 -9.11 -23.63
CA GLU A 462 11.04 -9.81 -22.80
C GLU A 462 11.67 -8.90 -21.76
N ARG A 463 12.14 -9.48 -20.66
CA ARG A 463 13.00 -8.75 -19.75
C ARG A 463 14.44 -8.84 -20.23
N MET A 464 15.05 -7.69 -20.53
CA MET A 464 16.44 -7.63 -21.00
C MET A 464 17.09 -6.29 -20.66
N VAL A 465 18.42 -6.29 -20.64
CA VAL A 465 19.24 -5.06 -20.60
C VAL A 465 19.49 -4.62 -22.04
N VAL A 466 19.16 -3.37 -22.37
CA VAL A 466 19.36 -2.81 -23.71
C VAL A 466 20.86 -2.56 -23.93
N GLN A 467 21.48 -3.32 -24.84
CA GLN A 467 22.88 -3.16 -25.18
C GLN A 467 23.12 -1.87 -25.97
N LYS A 468 24.25 -1.18 -25.74
CA LYS A 468 24.61 0.05 -26.46
C LYS A 468 24.57 -0.12 -27.98
N LYS A 469 24.97 -1.29 -28.51
CA LYS A 469 24.93 -1.62 -29.95
C LYS A 469 23.53 -1.72 -30.56
N TRP A 470 22.46 -1.63 -29.76
CA TRP A 470 21.07 -1.58 -30.23
C TRP A 470 20.48 -0.17 -30.16
N MET A 471 21.26 0.82 -29.73
CA MET A 471 20.82 2.21 -29.64
C MET A 471 20.91 2.89 -31.01
N SER A 472 20.00 3.82 -31.29
CA SER A 472 20.10 4.64 -32.50
C SER A 472 21.18 5.73 -32.36
N GLU A 473 21.64 6.28 -33.48
CA GLU A 473 22.62 7.38 -33.50
C GLU A 473 22.19 8.55 -32.62
N TYR A 474 20.91 8.90 -32.61
CA TYR A 474 20.33 9.91 -31.71
C TYR A 474 20.56 9.56 -30.23
N GLN A 475 20.38 8.30 -29.83
CA GLN A 475 20.60 7.87 -28.46
C GLN A 475 22.09 7.92 -28.11
N HIS A 476 22.98 7.57 -29.05
CA HIS A 476 24.43 7.78 -28.88
C HIS A 476 24.79 9.26 -28.75
N GLY A 477 24.16 10.16 -29.52
CA GLY A 477 24.30 11.60 -29.37
C GLY A 477 23.89 12.12 -28.00
N LEU A 478 22.79 11.60 -27.42
CA LEU A 478 22.39 11.91 -26.05
C LEU A 478 23.42 11.47 -25.00
N LEU A 479 24.05 10.30 -25.17
CA LEU A 479 25.15 9.87 -24.30
C LEU A 479 26.33 10.85 -24.38
N GLY A 480 26.68 11.32 -25.59
CA GLY A 480 27.70 12.35 -25.79
C GLY A 480 27.35 13.69 -25.15
N ALA A 481 26.05 14.03 -25.08
CA ALA A 481 25.52 15.21 -24.38
C ALA A 481 25.41 15.04 -22.84
N GLY A 482 25.98 13.98 -22.26
CA GLY A 482 26.01 13.76 -20.81
C GLY A 482 24.79 13.07 -20.22
N VAL A 483 23.86 12.54 -21.04
CA VAL A 483 22.76 11.71 -20.53
C VAL A 483 23.30 10.36 -20.06
N VAL A 484 23.12 10.05 -18.77
CA VAL A 484 23.58 8.79 -18.18
C VAL A 484 22.64 7.64 -18.58
N SER A 485 23.19 6.61 -19.22
CA SER A 485 22.51 5.31 -19.37
C SER A 485 22.92 4.38 -18.23
N ALA A 486 21.93 3.73 -17.62
CA ALA A 486 22.13 2.73 -16.58
C ALA A 486 21.76 1.34 -17.11
N GLU A 487 22.62 0.35 -16.83
CA GLU A 487 22.39 -1.06 -17.20
C GLU A 487 21.34 -1.68 -16.27
N VAL A 488 20.07 -1.45 -16.60
CA VAL A 488 18.92 -1.90 -15.83
C VAL A 488 18.05 -2.79 -16.72
N GLU A 489 17.65 -3.95 -16.19
CA GLU A 489 16.67 -4.82 -16.85
C GLU A 489 15.34 -4.08 -17.04
N LYS A 490 14.83 -4.06 -18.28
CA LYS A 490 13.52 -3.49 -18.64
C LYS A 490 12.68 -4.54 -19.36
N LEU A 491 11.36 -4.37 -19.30
CA LEU A 491 10.45 -5.09 -20.18
C LEU A 491 10.44 -4.41 -21.55
N VAL A 492 10.95 -5.07 -22.57
CA VAL A 492 11.22 -4.52 -23.91
C VAL A 492 10.41 -5.30 -24.96
N PRO A 493 9.39 -4.69 -25.56
CA PRO A 493 8.80 -5.17 -26.82
C PRO A 493 9.88 -5.16 -27.91
N ASN A 494 10.07 -6.28 -28.60
CA ASN A 494 11.08 -6.39 -29.65
C ASN A 494 10.73 -7.48 -30.69
N LEU A 495 11.06 -7.21 -31.95
CA LEU A 495 10.77 -8.02 -33.14
C LEU A 495 11.81 -9.15 -33.36
N ARG A 496 12.24 -9.83 -32.30
CA ARG A 496 13.17 -10.97 -32.39
C ARG A 496 12.46 -12.28 -32.05
N ASP A 497 12.99 -13.38 -32.56
CA ASP A 497 12.68 -14.73 -32.06
C ASP A 497 12.76 -14.79 -30.53
N LYS A 498 11.87 -15.59 -29.95
CA LYS A 498 11.78 -15.83 -28.51
C LYS A 498 12.29 -17.23 -28.22
N ASN A 499 13.17 -17.37 -27.24
CA ASN A 499 13.78 -18.66 -26.88
C ASN A 499 13.50 -18.95 -25.40
N HIS A 500 13.05 -20.16 -25.08
CA HIS A 500 12.58 -20.56 -23.75
C HIS A 500 11.65 -19.52 -23.10
N TYR A 501 10.71 -18.97 -23.88
CA TYR A 501 9.79 -17.93 -23.45
C TYR A 501 8.62 -18.54 -22.70
N VAL A 502 8.40 -18.10 -21.46
CA VAL A 502 7.30 -18.60 -20.62
C VAL A 502 6.06 -17.74 -20.76
N LEU A 503 4.93 -18.35 -21.12
CA LEU A 503 3.64 -17.67 -21.33
C LEU A 503 2.42 -18.54 -21.00
N HIS A 504 1.29 -17.87 -20.75
CA HIS A 504 -0.03 -18.49 -20.63
C HIS A 504 -0.56 -18.90 -22.01
N TYR A 505 -1.28 -20.03 -22.12
CA TYR A 505 -1.75 -20.59 -23.39
C TYR A 505 -2.55 -19.59 -24.25
N ARG A 506 -3.42 -18.77 -23.64
CA ARG A 506 -4.17 -17.70 -24.33
C ARG A 506 -3.29 -16.62 -24.99
N ASN A 507 -2.09 -16.38 -24.45
CA ASN A 507 -1.13 -15.49 -25.09
C ASN A 507 -0.45 -16.19 -26.28
N LEU A 508 -0.19 -17.50 -26.18
CA LEU A 508 0.32 -18.29 -27.31
C LEU A 508 -0.70 -18.29 -28.46
N GLN A 509 -1.97 -18.62 -28.20
CA GLN A 509 -3.07 -18.52 -29.17
C GLN A 509 -3.10 -17.15 -29.87
N LEU A 510 -3.04 -16.05 -29.11
CA LEU A 510 -2.99 -14.69 -29.65
C LEU A 510 -1.77 -14.45 -30.55
N TYR A 511 -0.57 -14.87 -30.13
CA TYR A 511 0.64 -14.64 -30.91
C TYR A 511 0.68 -15.47 -32.20
N LEU A 512 0.18 -16.70 -32.18
CA LEU A 512 0.03 -17.52 -33.39
C LEU A 512 -1.05 -16.97 -34.33
N GLY A 513 -2.18 -16.49 -33.79
CA GLY A 513 -3.23 -15.83 -34.57
C GLY A 513 -2.81 -14.48 -35.19
N LEU A 514 -1.76 -13.86 -34.65
CA LEU A 514 -1.08 -12.70 -35.21
C LEU A 514 0.19 -13.08 -36.02
N GLY A 515 0.34 -14.34 -36.41
CA GLY A 515 1.37 -14.78 -37.37
C GLY A 515 2.75 -15.13 -36.82
N MET A 516 3.02 -15.06 -35.51
CA MET A 516 4.23 -15.68 -34.95
C MET A 516 4.18 -17.20 -35.16
N LYS A 517 5.32 -17.86 -35.39
CA LYS A 517 5.36 -19.32 -35.64
C LYS A 517 5.93 -20.04 -34.41
N LEU A 518 5.30 -21.12 -33.98
CA LEU A 518 5.83 -21.95 -32.89
C LEU A 518 6.94 -22.86 -33.44
N LYS A 519 8.15 -22.76 -32.87
CA LYS A 519 9.28 -23.64 -33.24
C LYS A 519 9.35 -24.88 -32.36
N LYS A 520 9.10 -24.73 -31.05
CA LYS A 520 9.21 -25.84 -30.08
C LYS A 520 8.43 -25.56 -28.80
N VAL A 521 7.88 -26.61 -28.19
CA VAL A 521 7.48 -26.63 -26.77
C VAL A 521 8.55 -27.38 -25.98
N HIS A 522 9.09 -26.78 -24.91
CA HIS A 522 10.09 -27.43 -24.04
C HIS A 522 9.47 -28.13 -22.83
N ARG A 523 8.37 -27.58 -22.31
CA ARG A 523 7.57 -28.11 -21.19
C ARG A 523 6.30 -27.31 -21.01
N ALA A 524 5.28 -27.94 -20.46
CA ALA A 524 4.04 -27.29 -20.07
C ALA A 524 3.60 -27.69 -18.65
N LEU A 525 3.01 -26.72 -17.95
CA LEU A 525 2.34 -26.89 -16.67
C LEU A 525 0.83 -26.76 -16.90
N ARG A 526 0.09 -27.86 -16.69
CA ARG A 526 -1.39 -27.87 -16.69
C ARG A 526 -1.94 -27.53 -15.31
N PHE A 527 -3.13 -26.93 -15.29
CA PHE A 527 -3.88 -26.60 -14.09
C PHE A 527 -5.39 -26.57 -14.38
N GLU A 528 -6.19 -26.79 -13.34
CA GLU A 528 -7.62 -26.49 -13.32
C GLU A 528 -7.82 -24.97 -13.25
N GLN A 529 -8.82 -24.46 -13.97
CA GLN A 529 -9.17 -23.04 -13.99
C GLN A 529 -10.68 -22.80 -13.91
N SER A 530 -11.06 -21.67 -13.32
CA SER A 530 -12.45 -21.21 -13.30
C SER A 530 -12.51 -19.69 -13.16
N PRO A 531 -13.62 -19.01 -13.52
CA PRO A 531 -13.75 -17.56 -13.38
C PRO A 531 -14.04 -17.16 -11.91
N TRP A 532 -13.28 -17.69 -10.95
CA TRP A 532 -13.61 -17.63 -9.52
C TRP A 532 -13.59 -16.22 -8.90
N ILE A 533 -12.81 -15.26 -9.45
CA ILE A 533 -12.83 -13.85 -8.99
C ILE A 533 -14.02 -13.07 -9.60
N LYS A 534 -14.59 -13.52 -10.72
CA LYS A 534 -15.67 -12.81 -11.47
C LYS A 534 -16.87 -12.39 -10.60
N PRO A 535 -17.40 -13.21 -9.65
CA PRO A 535 -18.50 -12.79 -8.77
C PRO A 535 -18.13 -11.58 -7.90
N TYR A 536 -16.91 -11.56 -7.37
CA TYR A 536 -16.42 -10.46 -6.52
C TYR A 536 -16.20 -9.17 -7.31
N ILE A 537 -15.60 -9.25 -8.51
CA ILE A 537 -15.46 -8.08 -9.40
C ILE A 537 -16.85 -7.54 -9.77
N ARG A 538 -17.79 -8.40 -10.17
CA ARG A 538 -19.17 -8.01 -10.51
C ARG A 538 -19.87 -7.32 -9.34
N MET A 539 -19.76 -7.87 -8.13
CA MET A 539 -20.32 -7.29 -6.90
C MET A 539 -19.75 -5.88 -6.65
N ASN A 540 -18.43 -5.71 -6.63
CA ASN A 540 -17.81 -4.39 -6.43
C ASN A 540 -18.13 -3.40 -7.56
N THR A 541 -18.19 -3.84 -8.81
CA THR A 541 -18.59 -3.00 -9.94
C THR A 541 -20.03 -2.52 -9.81
N GLU A 542 -20.94 -3.37 -9.34
CA GLU A 542 -22.34 -2.99 -9.13
C GLU A 542 -22.51 -2.05 -7.93
N LEU A 543 -21.86 -2.35 -6.80
CA LEU A 543 -21.76 -1.43 -5.66
C LEU A 543 -21.19 -0.07 -6.07
N ARG A 544 -20.22 -0.02 -6.99
CA ARG A 544 -19.64 1.22 -7.53
C ARG A 544 -20.60 2.02 -8.42
N LYS A 545 -21.57 1.38 -9.09
CA LYS A 545 -22.64 2.09 -9.83
C LYS A 545 -23.65 2.69 -8.85
N GLN A 546 -24.03 1.94 -7.82
CA GLN A 546 -25.04 2.31 -6.83
C GLN A 546 -24.51 3.32 -5.78
N ALA A 547 -23.19 3.39 -5.62
CA ALA A 547 -22.50 4.33 -4.73
C ALA A 547 -22.96 5.78 -4.93
N THR A 548 -23.35 6.42 -3.83
CA THR A 548 -23.90 7.79 -3.83
C THR A 548 -22.88 8.84 -3.40
N SER A 549 -21.75 8.41 -2.86
CA SER A 549 -20.60 9.26 -2.50
C SER A 549 -19.39 8.99 -3.42
N ALA A 550 -18.47 9.96 -3.51
CA ALA A 550 -17.19 9.72 -4.19
C ALA A 550 -16.33 8.71 -3.42
N PHE A 551 -16.38 8.77 -2.08
CA PHE A 551 -15.70 7.84 -1.17
C PHE A 551 -16.02 6.37 -1.49
N GLU A 552 -17.30 6.02 -1.58
CA GLU A 552 -17.73 4.65 -1.95
C GLU A 552 -17.23 4.25 -3.35
N LYS A 553 -17.32 5.16 -4.33
CA LYS A 553 -16.91 4.88 -5.72
C LYS A 553 -15.41 4.56 -5.84
N ASP A 554 -14.58 5.24 -5.06
CA ASP A 554 -13.14 5.00 -5.04
C ASP A 554 -12.77 3.81 -4.17
N LEU A 555 -13.49 3.56 -3.06
CA LEU A 555 -13.34 2.35 -2.26
C LEU A 555 -13.57 1.09 -3.09
N TYR A 556 -14.70 0.96 -3.78
CA TYR A 556 -14.99 -0.26 -4.56
C TYR A 556 -14.02 -0.45 -5.74
N LYS A 557 -13.49 0.65 -6.32
CA LYS A 557 -12.40 0.61 -7.31
C LYS A 557 -11.10 0.07 -6.70
N LEU A 558 -10.73 0.60 -5.53
CA LEU A 558 -9.52 0.18 -4.81
C LEU A 558 -9.61 -1.28 -4.36
N MET A 559 -10.77 -1.74 -3.89
CA MET A 559 -11.00 -3.12 -3.48
C MET A 559 -10.81 -4.12 -4.63
N ASN A 560 -11.17 -3.77 -5.87
CA ASN A 560 -10.82 -4.57 -7.05
C ASN A 560 -9.31 -4.54 -7.34
N ASN A 561 -8.71 -3.35 -7.47
CA ASN A 561 -7.30 -3.21 -7.83
C ASN A 561 -6.35 -3.85 -6.80
N SER A 562 -6.75 -3.88 -5.53
CA SER A 562 -5.98 -4.44 -4.42
C SER A 562 -5.84 -5.96 -4.48
N VAL A 563 -6.80 -6.69 -5.08
CA VAL A 563 -6.69 -8.15 -5.33
C VAL A 563 -5.49 -8.44 -6.24
N PHE A 564 -5.41 -7.75 -7.37
CA PHE A 564 -4.32 -7.93 -8.34
C PHE A 564 -2.96 -7.61 -7.70
N GLY A 565 -2.87 -6.52 -6.94
CA GLY A 565 -1.64 -6.19 -6.21
C GLY A 565 -1.24 -7.25 -5.17
N LYS A 566 -2.22 -7.95 -4.58
CA LYS A 566 -1.98 -8.99 -3.57
C LYS A 566 -1.53 -10.32 -4.15
N THR A 567 -2.14 -10.77 -5.25
CA THR A 567 -1.74 -12.01 -5.96
C THR A 567 -0.31 -11.94 -6.50
N MET A 568 0.18 -10.75 -6.81
CA MET A 568 1.53 -10.48 -7.32
C MET A 568 2.56 -10.16 -6.21
N GLU A 569 2.25 -10.39 -4.92
CA GLU A 569 3.14 -10.03 -3.81
C GLU A 569 4.39 -10.93 -3.73
N ASN A 570 5.57 -10.37 -4.03
CA ASN A 570 6.84 -11.08 -3.86
C ASN A 570 7.32 -11.07 -2.40
N LEU A 571 7.06 -12.16 -1.67
CA LEU A 571 7.43 -12.35 -0.27
C LEU A 571 8.94 -12.29 -0.01
N ARG A 572 9.79 -12.57 -1.00
CA ARG A 572 11.27 -12.56 -0.86
C ARG A 572 11.84 -11.14 -0.74
N LYS A 573 11.03 -10.11 -0.99
CA LYS A 573 11.36 -8.69 -0.75
C LYS A 573 11.02 -8.21 0.67
N ARG A 574 10.36 -9.01 1.50
CA ARG A 574 10.08 -8.65 2.90
C ARG A 574 11.38 -8.65 3.72
N VAL A 575 11.48 -7.71 4.65
CA VAL A 575 12.63 -7.54 5.56
C VAL A 575 12.20 -7.90 6.98
N ASP A 576 13.13 -8.43 7.78
CA ASP A 576 12.96 -8.54 9.24
C ASP A 576 13.76 -7.41 9.92
N VAL A 577 13.09 -6.64 10.78
CA VAL A 577 13.69 -5.54 11.55
C VAL A 577 13.29 -5.73 13.00
N LYS A 578 14.29 -5.80 13.89
CA LYS A 578 14.06 -5.89 15.33
C LYS A 578 14.32 -4.54 15.98
N LEU A 579 13.31 -4.01 16.64
CA LEU A 579 13.44 -2.85 17.50
C LEU A 579 14.07 -3.30 18.82
N VAL A 580 15.19 -2.68 19.18
CA VAL A 580 15.88 -2.89 20.46
C VAL A 580 15.95 -1.56 21.20
N ARG A 581 15.70 -1.56 22.50
CA ARG A 581 16.17 -0.46 23.35
C ARG A 581 17.69 -0.58 23.43
N SER A 582 18.41 0.54 23.38
CA SER A 582 19.84 0.50 23.69
C SER A 582 20.02 -0.13 25.06
N PRO A 583 20.89 -1.14 25.22
CA PRO A 583 21.22 -1.62 26.55
C PRO A 583 21.92 -0.50 27.34
N ALA A 584 21.98 -0.65 28.66
CA ALA A 584 22.85 0.17 29.49
C ALA A 584 24.29 0.18 28.91
N PRO A 585 25.05 1.28 29.04
CA PRO A 585 26.38 1.40 28.44
C PRO A 585 27.27 0.21 28.83
N GLY A 586 27.67 -0.59 27.84
CA GLY A 586 28.54 -1.76 28.03
C GLY A 586 28.16 -3.05 27.28
N GLN A 587 26.95 -3.19 26.70
CA GLN A 587 26.61 -4.39 25.91
C GLN A 587 26.70 -4.17 24.38
N PRO A 588 27.27 -5.13 23.62
CA PRO A 588 27.47 -5.00 22.17
C PRO A 588 26.17 -5.08 21.36
N VAL A 589 25.94 -4.09 20.48
CA VAL A 589 24.75 -4.01 19.63
C VAL A 589 24.94 -4.82 18.34
N PHE A 590 24.39 -6.04 18.30
CA PHE A 590 24.32 -6.83 17.07
C PHE A 590 23.20 -6.34 16.12
N ARG A 591 23.53 -5.37 15.25
CA ARG A 591 22.71 -5.10 14.05
C ARG A 591 22.92 -6.20 13.00
N GLN A 592 22.07 -7.23 13.02
CA GLN A 592 21.96 -8.18 11.89
C GLN A 592 20.69 -7.92 11.08
N SER A 593 20.85 -7.22 9.96
CA SER A 593 19.94 -7.40 8.81
C SER A 593 20.20 -8.79 8.22
N LYS A 594 19.28 -9.73 8.41
CA LYS A 594 19.33 -11.04 7.72
C LYS A 594 18.41 -11.00 6.50
N HIS A 595 18.99 -10.78 5.32
CA HIS A 595 18.36 -11.25 4.09
C HIS A 595 18.30 -12.78 4.13
N LEU A 596 17.09 -13.33 4.30
CA LEU A 596 16.82 -14.76 4.43
C LEU A 596 17.01 -15.51 3.11
N ARG A 597 18.26 -15.75 2.70
CA ARG A 597 18.59 -16.88 1.82
C ARG A 597 18.53 -18.17 2.64
N ARG A 598 17.34 -18.78 2.75
CA ARG A 598 17.19 -20.12 3.35
C ARG A 598 17.95 -21.14 2.51
N ARG A 599 19.03 -21.71 3.04
CA ARG A 599 19.56 -23.01 2.54
C ARG A 599 18.59 -24.12 3.00
N PRO A 600 18.32 -25.14 2.16
CA PRO A 600 17.40 -26.21 2.52
C PRO A 600 17.96 -27.05 3.68
N ARG A 601 17.10 -27.41 4.63
CA ARG A 601 17.41 -28.48 5.59
C ARG A 601 17.33 -29.81 4.85
N ARG A 602 18.36 -30.65 4.95
CA ARG A 602 18.28 -32.05 4.49
C ARG A 602 17.20 -32.76 5.32
N HIS A 603 16.16 -33.28 4.67
CA HIS A 603 15.22 -34.18 5.31
C HIS A 603 15.91 -35.52 5.61
N ARG A 604 15.78 -36.02 6.84
CA ARG A 604 15.86 -37.45 7.13
C ARG A 604 14.46 -38.04 6.94
N GLY A 605 14.38 -39.25 6.39
CA GLY A 605 13.11 -39.94 6.12
C GLY A 605 12.37 -40.37 7.39
N PRO A 606 11.11 -40.81 7.26
CA PRO A 606 10.30 -41.27 8.38
C PRO A 606 10.77 -42.65 8.87
N GLN A 607 10.82 -42.84 10.18
CA GLN A 607 10.80 -44.18 10.81
C GLN A 607 9.42 -44.43 11.41
N GLU A 608 9.01 -45.70 11.36
CA GLU A 608 7.67 -46.16 11.71
C GLU A 608 7.39 -46.16 13.22
N ARG A 609 6.12 -46.27 13.59
CA ARG A 609 5.66 -46.29 14.98
C ARG A 609 5.47 -47.72 15.48
N SER A 610 6.03 -48.02 16.64
CA SER A 610 5.53 -49.07 17.54
C SER A 610 5.74 -48.65 19.01
N SER A 611 4.80 -49.04 19.86
CA SER A 611 4.71 -48.72 21.30
C SER A 611 5.08 -49.98 22.13
N PRO A 612 5.11 -49.97 23.49
CA PRO A 612 5.11 -48.88 24.47
C PRO A 612 6.29 -48.96 25.50
N GLN A 613 6.39 -48.00 26.44
CA GLN A 613 7.34 -48.00 27.58
C GLN A 613 6.84 -48.75 28.82
N PRO A 614 7.77 -49.30 29.65
CA PRO A 614 7.66 -49.38 31.11
C PRO A 614 8.85 -48.59 31.79
N PRO A 615 9.04 -48.52 33.13
CA PRO A 615 8.90 -47.23 33.83
C PRO A 615 10.18 -46.64 34.48
N ARG A 616 10.00 -45.44 35.06
CA ARG A 616 10.97 -44.54 35.72
C ARG A 616 11.98 -45.19 36.69
N ILE A 617 13.20 -44.66 36.69
CA ILE A 617 14.11 -44.60 37.85
C ILE A 617 14.66 -43.15 38.01
N ARG A 618 14.92 -42.72 39.25
CA ARG A 618 15.50 -41.40 39.59
C ARG A 618 17.03 -41.46 39.61
N GLY A 619 17.71 -40.37 39.28
CA GLY A 619 19.14 -40.19 39.52
C GLY A 619 19.60 -38.75 39.30
N HIS A 620 20.23 -38.14 40.31
CA HIS A 620 21.05 -36.94 40.14
C HIS A 620 22.43 -37.35 39.60
N GLU A 621 23.10 -36.50 38.82
CA GLU A 621 24.42 -35.92 39.19
C GLU A 621 24.99 -34.98 38.11
N HIS A 622 26.05 -34.24 38.50
CA HIS A 622 26.76 -33.25 37.69
C HIS A 622 27.92 -33.86 36.89
N SER A 623 28.14 -33.40 35.65
CA SER A 623 29.48 -33.40 35.05
C SER A 623 29.66 -32.33 33.96
N ARG A 624 30.89 -31.81 33.85
CA ARG A 624 31.32 -30.69 32.99
C ARG A 624 31.67 -31.16 31.55
N PRO A 625 31.83 -30.24 30.57
CA PRO A 625 32.02 -30.62 29.16
C PRO A 625 33.42 -31.14 28.84
N ILE A 626 33.50 -31.96 27.79
CA ILE A 626 34.75 -32.48 27.20
C ILE A 626 35.08 -31.67 25.93
N GLU A 627 36.34 -31.28 25.79
CA GLU A 627 36.93 -30.68 24.59
C GLU A 627 37.60 -31.76 23.72
N ASP A 628 37.56 -31.62 22.38
CA ASP A 628 38.49 -32.31 21.45
C ASP A 628 38.46 -31.60 20.06
N PRO A 629 39.55 -31.58 19.24
CA PRO A 629 40.15 -30.29 18.91
C PRO A 629 40.72 -30.19 17.47
N HIS A 630 39.89 -30.13 16.42
CA HIS A 630 40.40 -30.14 15.03
C HIS A 630 39.75 -29.12 14.06
N VAL A 631 40.08 -27.83 14.20
CA VAL A 631 40.10 -26.88 13.05
C VAL A 631 41.23 -25.84 13.24
N ARG A 632 42.36 -26.00 12.55
CA ARG A 632 43.45 -24.99 12.53
C ARG A 632 44.15 -24.95 11.16
N LEU A 633 43.62 -24.14 10.24
CA LEU A 633 44.21 -23.76 8.94
C LEU A 633 43.28 -22.66 8.33
N LEU A 634 43.70 -21.51 7.80
CA LEU A 634 44.98 -20.79 7.76
C LEU A 634 44.63 -19.28 7.64
N LEU A 635 45.36 -18.37 8.30
CA LEU A 635 45.21 -16.91 8.15
C LEU A 635 46.59 -16.24 8.05
N ARG A 636 46.81 -15.49 6.96
CA ARG A 636 47.96 -14.61 6.56
C ARG A 636 47.96 -14.58 5.03
N THR A 637 48.24 -13.53 4.26
CA THR A 637 48.46 -12.07 4.45
C THR A 637 47.66 -11.35 3.31
N ALA A 638 47.69 -10.03 3.05
CA ALA A 638 48.51 -8.90 3.48
C ALA A 638 47.69 -7.58 3.51
N GLU A 639 48.36 -6.45 3.69
CA GLU A 639 47.84 -5.08 3.58
C GLU A 639 48.50 -4.31 2.40
N GLU A 640 48.04 -3.06 2.23
CA GLU A 640 48.63 -1.93 1.47
C GLU A 640 48.30 -1.70 -0.04
N PRO A 641 48.26 -0.41 -0.49
CA PRO A 641 47.66 0.00 -1.76
C PRO A 641 48.66 0.61 -2.78
N VAL A 642 48.50 0.30 -4.06
CA VAL A 642 49.34 0.86 -5.13
C VAL A 642 48.79 2.20 -5.65
N ARG A 643 49.64 3.24 -5.64
CA ARG A 643 49.42 4.56 -6.29
C ARG A 643 50.08 4.63 -7.67
N ARG A 644 49.65 5.65 -8.45
CA ARG A 644 50.30 6.34 -9.61
C ARG A 644 49.66 6.03 -10.99
N PRO A 645 49.78 6.94 -11.98
CA PRO A 645 49.72 8.41 -11.88
C PRO A 645 48.77 9.04 -12.95
N VAL A 646 48.42 10.32 -12.77
CA VAL A 646 47.68 11.12 -13.78
C VAL A 646 48.63 12.18 -14.37
N PRO A 647 48.75 12.32 -15.69
CA PRO A 647 49.37 13.49 -16.33
C PRO A 647 48.33 14.59 -16.60
N ALA A 648 48.70 15.85 -16.36
CA ALA A 648 47.96 17.03 -16.78
C ALA A 648 48.59 17.67 -18.03
N PRO A 649 47.81 18.44 -18.81
CA PRO A 649 48.37 19.71 -19.32
C PRO A 649 47.41 20.91 -19.19
N LEU A 650 47.90 21.89 -18.42
CA LEU A 650 47.90 23.36 -18.61
C LEU A 650 46.99 24.05 -19.66
N TYR A 651 46.25 25.06 -19.16
CA TYR A 651 45.86 26.37 -19.75
C TYR A 651 45.14 26.47 -21.13
N ARG A 652 43.97 27.15 -21.11
CA ARG A 652 43.89 28.63 -21.31
C ARG A 652 42.49 29.19 -21.01
N HIS A 653 42.43 30.41 -20.44
CA HIS A 653 41.20 31.20 -20.34
C HIS A 653 40.72 31.64 -21.73
N ARG A 654 39.41 31.53 -21.99
CA ARG A 654 38.65 32.42 -22.89
C ARG A 654 37.31 32.76 -22.24
N GLN A 655 36.96 34.04 -22.23
CA GLN A 655 35.64 34.52 -21.81
C GLN A 655 34.59 34.19 -22.90
N PRO A 656 33.35 33.87 -22.53
CA PRO A 656 32.20 34.00 -23.41
C PRO A 656 31.62 35.45 -23.35
N PRO A 657 31.08 35.97 -24.47
CA PRO A 657 30.43 37.29 -24.53
C PRO A 657 29.07 37.33 -23.80
N PRO A 658 28.44 38.53 -23.63
CA PRO A 658 27.29 38.69 -22.74
C PRO A 658 25.99 38.05 -23.26
N ARG A 659 25.03 37.95 -22.33
CA ARG A 659 23.69 37.40 -22.52
C ARG A 659 22.88 38.21 -23.54
N ASP A 660 22.19 37.52 -24.44
CA ASP A 660 20.90 37.99 -24.92
C ASP A 660 19.76 37.34 -24.14
N ARG A 661 18.69 38.11 -23.96
CA ARG A 661 17.49 37.71 -23.22
C ARG A 661 16.47 37.15 -24.20
N ASP A 662 15.98 35.93 -23.96
CA ASP A 662 14.56 35.68 -24.19
C ASP A 662 14.02 34.60 -23.25
N GLY A 663 12.79 34.81 -22.80
CA GLY A 663 12.20 34.07 -21.68
C GLY A 663 11.36 32.88 -22.11
N GLY A 664 11.76 31.66 -21.72
CA GLY A 664 10.96 30.45 -21.90
C GLY A 664 11.13 29.47 -20.74
N ARG A 665 10.23 29.53 -19.74
CA ARG A 665 10.27 28.62 -18.58
C ARG A 665 9.88 27.19 -18.99
N LEU A 666 10.86 26.29 -19.05
CA LEU A 666 10.63 24.84 -19.04
C LEU A 666 10.32 24.38 -17.60
N SER A 667 9.03 24.33 -17.23
CA SER A 667 8.56 23.65 -16.03
C SER A 667 8.19 22.19 -16.35
N GLY A 668 8.39 21.30 -15.38
CA GLY A 668 8.30 19.85 -15.59
C GLY A 668 6.88 19.34 -15.90
N TYR A 669 6.82 18.27 -16.70
CA TYR A 669 5.59 17.58 -17.07
C TYR A 669 4.89 16.89 -15.87
N GLY A 670 4.09 17.65 -15.13
CA GLY A 670 3.05 17.13 -14.24
C GLY A 670 1.74 16.97 -15.01
N CYS A 671 1.25 15.73 -15.17
CA CYS A 671 0.02 15.47 -15.91
C CYS A 671 -1.22 15.91 -15.10
N ALA A 672 -1.72 17.11 -15.40
CA ALA A 672 -2.90 17.69 -14.77
C ALA A 672 -4.17 17.45 -15.61
N CYS A 673 -4.89 16.35 -15.35
CA CYS A 673 -6.20 16.14 -15.93
C CYS A 673 -7.22 17.15 -15.37
N ARG A 674 -7.60 18.16 -16.16
CA ARG A 674 -8.85 18.91 -15.95
C ARG A 674 -10.01 18.18 -16.61
N SER A 675 -11.15 18.16 -15.94
CA SER A 675 -12.37 17.48 -16.39
C SER A 675 -12.98 18.15 -17.63
N ILE A 676 -13.11 17.41 -18.72
CA ILE A 676 -13.90 17.80 -19.89
C ILE A 676 -15.28 17.13 -19.80
N ARG A 677 -16.34 17.89 -20.08
CA ARG A 677 -17.73 17.43 -19.97
C ARG A 677 -18.05 16.33 -20.99
N HIS A 678 -18.85 15.34 -20.58
CA HIS A 678 -19.34 14.30 -21.48
C HIS A 678 -20.23 14.87 -22.60
N VAL A 679 -19.83 14.69 -23.85
CA VAL A 679 -20.72 14.79 -25.01
C VAL A 679 -21.21 13.38 -25.34
N ARG A 680 -22.52 13.14 -25.28
CA ARG A 680 -23.13 11.90 -25.78
C ARG A 680 -23.31 12.03 -27.29
N LEU A 681 -22.76 11.09 -28.06
CA LEU A 681 -23.11 10.90 -29.47
C LEU A 681 -24.38 10.04 -29.56
N PRO A 682 -25.32 10.34 -30.48
CA PRO A 682 -26.55 9.59 -30.63
C PRO A 682 -26.32 8.28 -31.38
N THR A 683 -26.93 7.20 -30.89
CA THR A 683 -27.00 5.90 -31.58
C THR A 683 -27.94 5.98 -32.78
N ARG A 684 -27.44 5.77 -34.00
CA ARG A 684 -28.27 5.40 -35.15
C ARG A 684 -28.38 3.88 -35.24
N ALA A 685 -29.60 3.37 -35.34
CA ALA A 685 -29.87 1.97 -35.65
C ALA A 685 -29.64 1.70 -37.16
N PRO A 686 -29.24 0.48 -37.55
CA PRO A 686 -29.13 0.11 -38.95
C PRO A 686 -30.50 -0.29 -39.52
N SER A 687 -30.96 0.41 -40.56
CA SER A 687 -32.04 -0.05 -41.44
C SER A 687 -31.46 -0.94 -42.54
N ALA A 688 -32.04 -2.12 -42.74
CA ALA A 688 -31.68 -2.99 -43.86
C ALA A 688 -32.23 -2.47 -45.19
N GLN A 689 -31.49 -2.62 -46.29
CA GLN A 689 -31.89 -3.40 -47.48
C GLN A 689 -30.91 -3.25 -48.65
N ARG A 690 -30.73 -4.38 -49.37
CA ARG A 690 -29.98 -4.60 -50.62
C ARG A 690 -28.45 -4.55 -50.52
#